data_AF-A0A8B0SK34-F1
#
_entry.id   AF-A0A8B0SK34-F1
#
_cell.length_a   1.000
_cell.length_b   1.000
_cell.length_c   1.000
_cell.angle_alpha   90.00
_cell.angle_beta   90.00
_cell.angle_gamma   90.00
#
_symmetry.space_group_name_H-M   'P 1'
#
loop_
_entity.id
_entity.type
_entity.pdbx_description
1 polymer ?
#
loop_
_entity_poly.entity_id
_entity_poly.type
_entity_poly.pdbx_seq_one_letter_code
_entity_poly.pdbx_strand_id
1 'polypeptide(L)'
;MYMNDPNDGKLAPTNNLIDDGGMGGKPGSATNVLDPYEVYTHIEDSGLQSIQDFRGLLTGVKWSAHNLNYSFPTSANQYGTGYYDQNSITDGFAALTSGQQAIAKRVFDSVAGFTQLTFTQTTASATNIAQLRFAQSDYPSTAYAYYPSSSSAGGDIFLGPDVADTPTAGNWSWFTIAHEIGHALGLKHGHDSDGGIFDVLPYDKDTNEYSIMTYRTALGGITDYTTFADGSAALSFMASDILALQYMYGANYQYHAEDTVYHWSPDSSTITINGVGRTGSNTNVIFETVWDGAGNDTYDFSDYSDDLMINLAPGAWTVLSSEQQALLAEYSSSGENARGNVYNAFLFAGNTSSLIENALGGSGNDQFVGNVANNRFEGGMGDDLFTTTAGDDYFSGGTGVDTLNIAGFTVDHVVNSVNTGETTIFFDDGNTLTVVDVEQVQFDNGEVQDISVLGGTVDTDVTLTLFNDTGIASDDNITNDKRFQLSGYDLDAGDITYTLKSISKTGVEKIVGKADSLLAGIDEEGVFVVPTKAKTGLGDGTYTLSVNQDGTIATLESFTIDTKVPANLSVSLLNDTGKKGDKVTADATLKVTGLEKDAVIEYRLKADSESDPIGSDWMVVSDDWLSVGKSTLIDLNQFYIELENVGFENDGSGWQDKFEFRQMDVAGNVSKKTTSLDITYDALDPSYSLIEIGGDEVIKNGAKGSIRVMTIEKLVGFDKQDFILSNKLASITGVTEKKLGDDLWAYDIGIKAASKGSGDIDLSFSTKLAATDLAGNAVDFSDWSDTTYSMWIGSL
;
A
#
# COMPACT_ATOMS: atom_id res chain seq x y z
N MET A 1 -27.35 -21.66 -52.35
CA MET A 1 -28.71 -21.24 -52.74
C MET A 1 -29.30 -20.58 -51.52
N TYR A 2 -29.45 -19.25 -51.54
CA TYR A 2 -30.21 -18.54 -50.52
C TYR A 2 -31.68 -18.53 -50.90
N MET A 3 -32.53 -18.94 -49.96
CA MET A 3 -33.90 -18.50 -49.86
C MET A 3 -34.00 -18.05 -48.39
N ASN A 4 -33.96 -16.74 -48.09
CA ASN A 4 -35.17 -15.91 -48.12
C ASN A 4 -36.41 -16.79 -48.11
N ASP A 5 -36.99 -17.01 -46.94
CA ASP A 5 -38.41 -17.34 -46.91
C ASP A 5 -39.15 -16.27 -47.76
N PRO A 6 -39.83 -16.67 -48.85
CA PRO A 6 -40.61 -15.76 -49.67
C PRO A 6 -41.89 -15.24 -48.98
N ASN A 7 -42.15 -15.57 -47.71
CA ASN A 7 -43.45 -15.32 -47.08
C ASN A 7 -43.47 -14.58 -45.73
N ASP A 8 -42.40 -13.92 -45.27
CA ASP A 8 -42.57 -12.64 -44.57
C ASP A 8 -41.28 -11.82 -44.55
N GLY A 9 -41.12 -10.97 -45.57
CA GLY A 9 -40.24 -9.82 -45.48
C GLY A 9 -40.83 -8.85 -44.45
N LYS A 10 -40.61 -9.14 -43.16
CA LYS A 10 -40.74 -8.29 -41.96
C LYS A 10 -40.66 -9.18 -40.70
N LEU A 11 -39.46 -9.40 -40.18
CA LEU A 11 -39.33 -9.28 -38.72
C LEU A 11 -39.07 -7.80 -38.43
N ALA A 12 -40.13 -7.01 -38.59
CA ALA A 12 -40.17 -5.71 -37.92
C ALA A 12 -40.09 -5.98 -36.41
N PRO A 13 -39.44 -5.10 -35.63
CA PRO A 13 -39.51 -5.13 -34.18
C PRO A 13 -40.92 -4.70 -33.78
N THR A 14 -41.92 -5.55 -33.97
CA THR A 14 -43.23 -5.30 -33.41
C THR A 14 -43.20 -5.77 -31.97
N ASN A 15 -43.09 -4.78 -31.11
CA ASN A 15 -43.45 -4.72 -29.71
C ASN A 15 -44.90 -5.18 -29.40
N ASN A 16 -45.43 -6.13 -30.18
CA ASN A 16 -46.74 -6.71 -29.98
C ASN A 16 -46.56 -8.00 -29.20
N LEU A 17 -46.86 -7.89 -27.91
CA LEU A 17 -47.44 -8.96 -27.13
C LEU A 17 -48.64 -9.52 -27.92
N ILE A 18 -48.39 -10.46 -28.84
CA ILE A 18 -49.46 -11.25 -29.44
C ILE A 18 -49.89 -12.20 -28.33
N ASP A 19 -50.97 -11.84 -27.66
CA ASP A 19 -51.75 -12.72 -26.82
C ASP A 19 -52.24 -13.88 -27.72
N ASP A 20 -51.56 -15.02 -27.62
CA ASP A 20 -51.96 -16.28 -28.21
C ASP A 20 -53.22 -16.77 -27.50
N GLY A 21 -54.36 -16.24 -27.93
CA GLY A 21 -55.66 -16.57 -27.37
C GLY A 21 -55.84 -18.08 -27.20
N GLY A 22 -55.70 -18.55 -25.95
CA GLY A 22 -56.30 -19.78 -25.46
C GLY A 22 -55.54 -21.09 -25.67
N MET A 23 -54.21 -21.12 -25.71
CA MET A 23 -53.45 -22.38 -25.61
C MET A 23 -52.76 -22.51 -24.26
N GLY A 24 -53.06 -23.60 -23.55
CA GLY A 24 -52.65 -23.79 -22.16
C GLY A 24 -51.14 -23.97 -21.98
N GLY A 25 -50.57 -23.15 -21.09
CA GLY A 25 -49.16 -23.19 -20.67
C GLY A 25 -48.31 -22.19 -21.44
N LYS A 26 -47.68 -21.24 -20.73
CA LYS A 26 -46.64 -20.37 -21.30
C LYS A 26 -45.28 -20.79 -20.71
N PRO A 27 -44.19 -20.82 -21.51
CA PRO A 27 -42.86 -21.24 -21.05
C PRO A 27 -42.34 -20.42 -19.87
N GLY A 28 -42.72 -19.14 -19.81
CA GLY A 28 -42.33 -18.18 -18.77
C GLY A 28 -42.64 -16.75 -19.23
N SER A 29 -42.28 -15.73 -18.43
CA SER A 29 -42.33 -14.34 -18.85
C SER A 29 -41.00 -13.88 -19.44
N ALA A 30 -41.03 -13.25 -20.60
CA ALA A 30 -39.92 -12.43 -21.11
C ALA A 30 -40.09 -11.00 -20.60
N THR A 31 -38.97 -10.31 -20.42
CA THR A 31 -38.94 -8.89 -20.00
C THR A 31 -38.03 -8.11 -20.93
N ASN A 32 -38.31 -6.82 -21.09
CA ASN A 32 -37.41 -5.94 -21.79
C ASN A 32 -36.07 -5.87 -21.04
N VAL A 33 -34.99 -5.87 -21.79
CA VAL A 33 -33.70 -5.38 -21.31
C VAL A 33 -33.90 -3.90 -20.96
N LEU A 34 -33.47 -3.46 -19.77
CA LEU A 34 -33.73 -2.10 -19.28
C LEU A 34 -33.26 -1.04 -20.31
N ASP A 35 -33.98 0.10 -20.34
CA ASP A 35 -33.85 1.16 -21.34
C ASP A 35 -32.39 1.66 -21.45
N PRO A 36 -31.80 1.70 -22.66
CA PRO A 36 -30.47 2.29 -22.88
C PRO A 36 -30.30 3.69 -22.29
N TYR A 37 -31.36 4.49 -22.12
CA TYR A 37 -31.25 5.82 -21.52
C TYR A 37 -30.88 5.84 -20.02
N GLU A 38 -31.26 4.83 -19.22
CA GLU A 38 -30.78 4.73 -17.82
C GLU A 38 -29.31 4.31 -17.75
N VAL A 39 -28.84 3.64 -18.80
CA VAL A 39 -27.49 3.12 -18.97
C VAL A 39 -26.54 4.23 -19.46
N TYR A 40 -26.99 5.11 -20.36
CA TYR A 40 -26.23 6.28 -20.82
C TYR A 40 -25.88 7.26 -19.68
N THR A 41 -26.76 7.43 -18.68
CA THR A 41 -26.55 8.40 -17.59
C THR A 41 -25.76 7.86 -16.38
N HIS A 42 -25.36 6.60 -16.39
CA HIS A 42 -24.60 5.99 -15.28
C HIS A 42 -23.27 5.36 -15.67
N ILE A 43 -22.92 5.32 -16.96
CA ILE A 43 -21.71 4.62 -17.44
C ILE A 43 -20.59 5.56 -17.89
N GLU A 44 -20.87 6.83 -18.21
CA GLU A 44 -19.77 7.81 -18.37
C GLU A 44 -18.99 8.05 -17.06
N ASP A 45 -19.50 7.55 -15.92
CA ASP A 45 -18.90 7.69 -14.59
C ASP A 45 -18.26 6.39 -14.05
N SER A 46 -18.29 5.26 -14.79
CA SER A 46 -17.91 3.93 -14.24
C SER A 46 -16.75 3.20 -14.92
N GLY A 47 -16.08 3.77 -15.92
CA GLY A 47 -14.87 3.17 -16.49
C GLY A 47 -15.07 1.80 -17.16
N LEU A 48 -16.31 1.46 -17.54
CA LEU A 48 -16.60 0.27 -18.31
C LEU A 48 -15.83 0.29 -19.64
N GLN A 49 -15.19 -0.84 -19.98
CA GLN A 49 -14.92 -1.16 -21.38
C GLN A 49 -16.20 -0.94 -22.20
N SER A 50 -16.04 -0.33 -23.36
CA SER A 50 -17.10 0.44 -23.98
C SER A 50 -18.35 -0.43 -24.20
N ILE A 51 -19.54 0.08 -23.83
CA ILE A 51 -20.82 -0.60 -24.12
C ILE A 51 -20.98 -1.00 -25.61
N GLN A 52 -20.18 -0.38 -26.48
CA GLN A 52 -20.08 -0.69 -27.90
C GLN A 52 -19.64 -2.13 -28.16
N ASP A 53 -18.79 -2.71 -27.31
CA ASP A 53 -18.14 -4.01 -27.53
C ASP A 53 -19.12 -5.19 -27.58
N PHE A 54 -20.34 -5.03 -27.06
CA PHE A 54 -21.35 -6.10 -27.04
C PHE A 54 -22.77 -5.65 -27.40
N ARG A 55 -23.11 -4.35 -27.35
CA ARG A 55 -24.50 -3.89 -27.54
C ARG A 55 -25.10 -4.32 -28.89
N GLY A 56 -24.25 -4.53 -29.89
CA GLY A 56 -24.65 -5.02 -31.20
C GLY A 56 -25.28 -6.42 -31.20
N LEU A 57 -25.16 -7.15 -30.10
CA LEU A 57 -25.73 -8.47 -29.90
C LEU A 57 -27.08 -8.44 -29.17
N LEU A 58 -27.56 -7.29 -28.69
CA LEU A 58 -28.79 -7.25 -27.91
C LEU A 58 -30.03 -7.18 -28.80
N THR A 59 -30.98 -8.08 -28.58
CA THR A 59 -32.35 -8.00 -29.17
C THR A 59 -33.24 -6.99 -28.45
N GLY A 60 -32.95 -6.69 -27.18
CA GLY A 60 -33.80 -5.89 -26.29
C GLY A 60 -34.78 -6.72 -25.45
N VAL A 61 -34.81 -8.04 -25.61
CA VAL A 61 -35.61 -8.96 -24.77
C VAL A 61 -34.74 -10.02 -24.12
N LYS A 62 -35.11 -10.41 -22.90
CA LYS A 62 -34.46 -11.50 -22.17
C LYS A 62 -35.47 -12.32 -21.36
N TRP A 63 -35.07 -13.50 -20.91
CA TRP A 63 -35.86 -14.22 -19.92
C TRP A 63 -35.85 -13.49 -18.57
N SER A 64 -37.00 -13.43 -17.89
CA SER A 64 -37.07 -12.81 -16.56
C SER A 64 -36.56 -13.73 -15.45
N ALA A 65 -36.57 -15.04 -15.69
CA ALA A 65 -36.13 -16.05 -14.75
C ALA A 65 -34.63 -16.33 -14.90
N HIS A 66 -33.95 -16.61 -13.78
CA HIS A 66 -32.55 -17.07 -13.79
C HIS A 66 -32.44 -18.60 -13.84
N ASN A 67 -33.47 -19.34 -13.41
CA ASN A 67 -33.55 -20.78 -13.65
C ASN A 67 -34.42 -21.04 -14.89
N LEU A 68 -33.78 -21.48 -15.97
CA LEU A 68 -34.41 -21.81 -17.23
C LEU A 68 -34.60 -23.32 -17.30
N ASN A 69 -35.86 -23.76 -17.46
CA ASN A 69 -36.10 -25.16 -17.73
C ASN A 69 -35.84 -25.43 -19.21
N TYR A 70 -35.22 -26.57 -19.50
CA TYR A 70 -35.09 -27.07 -20.85
C TYR A 70 -35.69 -28.47 -20.99
N SER A 71 -36.04 -28.87 -22.21
CA SER A 71 -36.51 -30.22 -22.49
C SER A 71 -36.18 -30.67 -23.91
N PHE A 72 -36.15 -31.99 -24.11
CA PHE A 72 -35.97 -32.62 -25.43
C PHE A 72 -37.26 -33.35 -25.82
N PRO A 73 -38.19 -32.68 -26.51
CA PRO A 73 -39.34 -33.34 -27.14
C PRO A 73 -38.93 -34.57 -27.97
N THR A 74 -39.68 -35.66 -27.79
CA THR A 74 -39.56 -36.91 -28.55
C THR A 74 -40.67 -37.08 -29.58
N SER A 75 -41.65 -36.19 -29.61
CA SER A 75 -42.75 -36.13 -30.58
C SER A 75 -43.26 -34.71 -30.76
N ALA A 76 -43.70 -34.37 -31.97
CA ALA A 76 -44.31 -33.09 -32.31
C ALA A 76 -45.50 -32.71 -31.39
N ASN A 77 -46.25 -33.70 -30.91
CA ASN A 77 -47.38 -33.49 -30.00
C ASN A 77 -47.00 -32.82 -28.67
N GLN A 78 -45.73 -32.88 -28.26
CA GLN A 78 -45.26 -32.23 -27.03
C GLN A 78 -45.07 -30.72 -27.18
N TYR A 79 -45.20 -30.17 -28.40
CA TYR A 79 -45.32 -28.73 -28.64
C TYR A 79 -46.74 -28.18 -28.41
N GLY A 80 -47.71 -29.07 -28.16
CA GLY A 80 -49.10 -28.70 -27.92
C GLY A 80 -49.93 -28.61 -29.20
N THR A 81 -51.24 -28.49 -29.05
CA THR A 81 -52.17 -28.35 -30.18
C THR A 81 -52.20 -26.91 -30.65
N GLY A 82 -51.98 -26.66 -31.95
CA GLY A 82 -52.06 -25.32 -32.54
C GLY A 82 -50.81 -24.46 -32.32
N TYR A 83 -49.67 -25.11 -32.08
CA TYR A 83 -48.35 -24.49 -32.13
C TYR A 83 -48.21 -23.68 -33.42
N TYR A 84 -47.76 -22.43 -33.28
CA TYR A 84 -47.89 -21.43 -34.34
C TYR A 84 -47.04 -21.74 -35.58
N ASP A 85 -45.83 -22.27 -35.38
CA ASP A 85 -44.92 -22.66 -36.44
C ASP A 85 -45.08 -24.15 -36.73
N GLN A 86 -46.14 -24.43 -37.47
CA GLN A 86 -46.53 -25.80 -37.76
C GLN A 86 -45.50 -26.55 -38.60
N ASN A 87 -44.77 -25.86 -39.49
CA ASN A 87 -43.80 -26.48 -40.39
C ASN A 87 -42.66 -27.11 -39.60
N SER A 88 -42.13 -26.40 -38.62
CA SER A 88 -40.97 -26.85 -37.84
C SER A 88 -41.23 -28.06 -36.95
N ILE A 89 -42.51 -28.37 -36.67
CA ILE A 89 -42.90 -29.58 -35.93
C ILE A 89 -43.54 -30.65 -36.83
N THR A 90 -43.73 -30.41 -38.13
CA THR A 90 -44.32 -31.41 -39.05
C THR A 90 -43.44 -31.81 -40.21
N ASP A 91 -42.49 -30.97 -40.62
CA ASP A 91 -41.53 -31.25 -41.65
C ASP A 91 -40.27 -31.84 -41.03
N GLY A 92 -40.06 -33.14 -41.24
CA GLY A 92 -38.87 -33.84 -40.76
C GLY A 92 -38.71 -33.95 -39.24
N PHE A 93 -39.77 -33.77 -38.44
CA PHE A 93 -39.63 -33.80 -36.97
C PHE A 93 -38.89 -35.06 -36.51
N ALA A 94 -37.79 -34.86 -35.79
CA ALA A 94 -37.11 -35.92 -35.05
C ALA A 94 -36.65 -35.43 -33.67
N ALA A 95 -36.53 -36.38 -32.75
CA ALA A 95 -35.94 -36.10 -31.45
C ALA A 95 -34.43 -35.85 -31.61
N LEU A 96 -33.85 -34.96 -30.82
CA LEU A 96 -32.40 -34.80 -30.78
C LEU A 96 -31.72 -36.13 -30.41
N THR A 97 -30.62 -36.42 -31.08
CA THR A 97 -29.77 -37.57 -30.76
C THR A 97 -29.09 -37.38 -29.40
N SER A 98 -28.54 -38.46 -28.84
CA SER A 98 -27.74 -38.36 -27.62
C SER A 98 -26.51 -37.46 -27.78
N GLY A 99 -25.93 -37.39 -28.99
CA GLY A 99 -24.80 -36.51 -29.29
C GLY A 99 -25.19 -35.03 -29.23
N GLN A 100 -26.28 -34.66 -29.92
CA GLN A 100 -26.81 -33.29 -29.91
C GLN A 100 -27.24 -32.86 -28.50
N GLN A 101 -27.91 -33.74 -27.75
CA GLN A 101 -28.27 -33.47 -26.35
C GLN A 101 -27.04 -33.24 -25.45
N ALA A 102 -25.96 -33.99 -25.67
CA ALA A 102 -24.74 -33.83 -24.89
C ALA A 102 -24.06 -32.47 -25.17
N ILE A 103 -24.08 -32.00 -26.41
CA ILE A 103 -23.55 -30.68 -26.76
C ILE A 103 -24.41 -29.56 -26.18
N ALA A 104 -25.74 -29.62 -26.33
CA ALA A 104 -26.63 -28.61 -25.72
C ALA A 104 -26.39 -28.46 -24.21
N LYS A 105 -26.20 -29.58 -23.50
CA LYS A 105 -25.88 -29.58 -22.06
C LYS A 105 -24.53 -28.94 -21.75
N ARG A 106 -23.49 -29.23 -22.54
CA ARG A 106 -22.18 -28.59 -22.37
C ARG A 106 -22.25 -27.07 -22.59
N VAL A 107 -23.03 -26.62 -23.56
CA VAL A 107 -23.26 -25.18 -23.77
C VAL A 107 -23.98 -24.56 -22.58
N PHE A 108 -25.00 -25.23 -22.02
CA PHE A 108 -25.65 -24.78 -20.78
C PHE A 108 -24.72 -24.72 -19.58
N ASP A 109 -23.86 -25.71 -19.40
CA ASP A 109 -22.86 -25.73 -18.32
C ASP A 109 -21.89 -24.54 -18.48
N SER A 110 -21.46 -24.23 -19.70
CA SER A 110 -20.63 -23.06 -20.00
C SER A 110 -21.35 -21.74 -19.69
N VAL A 111 -22.58 -21.55 -20.17
CA VAL A 111 -23.37 -20.34 -19.90
C VAL A 111 -23.65 -20.15 -18.41
N ALA A 112 -23.94 -21.22 -17.68
CA ALA A 112 -24.09 -21.17 -16.22
C ALA A 112 -22.78 -20.87 -15.49
N GLY A 113 -21.64 -21.17 -16.10
CA GLY A 113 -20.33 -20.79 -15.60
C GLY A 113 -20.12 -19.28 -15.61
N PHE A 114 -20.36 -18.61 -16.74
CA PHE A 114 -20.09 -17.17 -16.85
C PHE A 114 -21.28 -16.25 -16.53
N THR A 115 -22.50 -16.78 -16.37
CA THR A 115 -23.70 -16.02 -15.97
C THR A 115 -24.35 -16.56 -14.71
N GLN A 116 -25.26 -15.81 -14.08
CA GLN A 116 -26.08 -16.30 -12.97
C GLN A 116 -27.27 -17.16 -13.43
N LEU A 117 -27.30 -17.60 -14.69
CA LEU A 117 -28.29 -18.55 -15.17
C LEU A 117 -28.03 -19.96 -14.62
N THR A 118 -29.11 -20.69 -14.42
CA THR A 118 -29.10 -22.13 -14.12
C THR A 118 -30.06 -22.84 -15.06
N PHE A 119 -29.73 -24.08 -15.43
CA PHE A 119 -30.49 -24.85 -16.40
C PHE A 119 -30.99 -26.15 -15.82
N THR A 120 -32.31 -26.33 -15.81
CA THR A 120 -32.95 -27.53 -15.25
C THR A 120 -33.63 -28.35 -16.34
N GLN A 121 -33.20 -29.60 -16.56
CA GLN A 121 -33.89 -30.48 -17.50
C GLN A 121 -35.25 -30.89 -16.93
N THR A 122 -36.30 -30.78 -17.75
CA THR A 122 -37.64 -31.26 -17.43
C THR A 122 -38.15 -32.24 -18.49
N THR A 123 -39.18 -33.02 -18.15
CA THR A 123 -39.81 -33.95 -19.10
C THR A 123 -40.73 -33.19 -20.05
N ALA A 124 -40.45 -33.26 -21.36
CA ALA A 124 -41.28 -32.64 -22.37
C ALA A 124 -42.71 -33.24 -22.36
N SER A 125 -43.73 -32.39 -22.35
CA SER A 125 -45.12 -32.79 -22.57
C SER A 125 -45.93 -31.62 -23.11
N ALA A 126 -47.08 -31.91 -23.72
CA ALA A 126 -47.99 -30.87 -24.23
C ALA A 126 -48.49 -29.88 -23.16
N THR A 127 -48.34 -30.19 -21.87
CA THR A 127 -48.78 -29.36 -20.74
C THR A 127 -47.62 -28.92 -19.83
N ASN A 128 -46.40 -29.39 -20.09
CA ASN A 128 -45.18 -28.99 -19.39
C ASN A 128 -44.22 -28.41 -20.43
N ILE A 129 -44.39 -27.10 -20.67
CA ILE A 129 -43.65 -26.35 -21.67
C ILE A 129 -42.44 -25.72 -20.99
N ALA A 130 -41.26 -26.22 -21.33
CA ALA A 130 -39.99 -25.65 -20.87
C ALA A 130 -39.68 -24.35 -21.64
N GLN A 131 -38.88 -23.45 -21.05
CA GLN A 131 -38.42 -22.24 -21.74
C GLN A 131 -37.56 -22.54 -22.95
N LEU A 132 -36.77 -23.61 -22.90
CA LEU A 132 -35.90 -24.02 -24.00
C LEU A 132 -36.31 -25.42 -24.45
N ARG A 133 -36.72 -25.58 -25.70
CA ARG A 133 -37.06 -26.89 -26.26
C ARG A 133 -36.30 -27.11 -27.54
N PHE A 134 -35.84 -28.34 -27.76
CA PHE A 134 -35.07 -28.70 -28.94
C PHE A 134 -35.74 -29.81 -29.71
N ALA A 135 -35.81 -29.67 -31.02
CA ALA A 135 -36.14 -30.76 -31.95
C ALA A 135 -35.29 -30.66 -33.20
N GLN A 136 -35.25 -31.73 -33.99
CA GLN A 136 -34.81 -31.64 -35.38
C GLN A 136 -36.01 -31.33 -36.28
N SER A 137 -35.77 -30.62 -37.37
CA SER A 137 -36.75 -30.32 -38.43
C SER A 137 -36.06 -30.26 -39.79
N ASP A 138 -36.74 -30.60 -40.89
CA ASP A 138 -36.22 -30.39 -42.24
C ASP A 138 -36.39 -28.93 -42.73
N TYR A 139 -36.88 -28.04 -41.87
CA TYR A 139 -37.19 -26.64 -42.18
C TYR A 139 -36.55 -25.69 -41.16
N PRO A 140 -35.45 -24.97 -41.50
CA PRO A 140 -34.64 -25.04 -42.71
C PRO A 140 -33.61 -26.19 -42.66
N SER A 141 -32.76 -26.31 -43.69
CA SER A 141 -31.70 -27.34 -43.70
C SER A 141 -30.63 -27.14 -42.63
N THR A 142 -30.42 -25.90 -42.16
CA THR A 142 -29.39 -25.50 -41.19
C THR A 142 -29.88 -25.61 -39.75
N ALA A 143 -30.37 -24.52 -39.17
CA ALA A 143 -30.99 -24.44 -37.85
C ALA A 143 -31.63 -23.04 -37.70
N TYR A 144 -32.46 -22.87 -36.68
CA TYR A 144 -32.88 -21.57 -36.19
C TYR A 144 -33.45 -21.69 -34.77
N ALA A 145 -33.62 -20.55 -34.10
CA ALA A 145 -34.20 -20.46 -32.78
C ALA A 145 -35.11 -19.24 -32.62
N TYR A 146 -36.03 -19.33 -31.66
CA TYR A 146 -36.87 -18.20 -31.25
C TYR A 146 -36.29 -17.46 -30.06
N TYR A 147 -36.26 -16.13 -30.14
CA TYR A 147 -35.90 -15.26 -29.02
C TYR A 147 -36.77 -15.49 -27.78
N PRO A 148 -36.31 -15.03 -26.58
CA PRO A 148 -37.12 -15.00 -25.38
C PRO A 148 -38.48 -14.33 -25.62
N SER A 149 -39.56 -15.05 -25.33
CA SER A 149 -40.93 -14.59 -25.54
C SER A 149 -41.89 -15.24 -24.56
N SER A 150 -43.03 -14.59 -24.33
CA SER A 150 -44.15 -15.19 -23.58
C SER A 150 -45.04 -16.09 -24.43
N SER A 151 -44.84 -16.14 -25.75
CA SER A 151 -45.53 -17.09 -26.63
C SER A 151 -45.06 -18.52 -26.35
N SER A 152 -45.89 -19.49 -26.70
CA SER A 152 -45.56 -20.92 -26.53
C SER A 152 -44.28 -21.36 -27.26
N ALA A 153 -43.75 -20.56 -28.18
CA ALA A 153 -42.56 -20.88 -28.95
C ALA A 153 -41.27 -20.17 -28.53
N GLY A 154 -41.35 -19.21 -27.61
CA GLY A 154 -40.17 -18.49 -27.15
C GLY A 154 -39.11 -19.47 -26.63
N GLY A 155 -37.88 -19.35 -27.13
CA GLY A 155 -36.75 -20.21 -26.78
C GLY A 155 -36.73 -21.61 -27.40
N ASP A 156 -37.65 -21.94 -28.32
CA ASP A 156 -37.53 -23.19 -29.07
C ASP A 156 -36.40 -23.10 -30.09
N ILE A 157 -35.71 -24.21 -30.27
CA ILE A 157 -34.55 -24.39 -31.14
C ILE A 157 -34.81 -25.59 -32.05
N PHE A 158 -34.66 -25.40 -33.35
CA PHE A 158 -34.84 -26.44 -34.35
C PHE A 158 -33.54 -26.66 -35.12
N LEU A 159 -33.05 -27.90 -35.10
CA LEU A 159 -31.83 -28.30 -35.78
C LEU A 159 -32.18 -28.95 -37.12
N GLY A 160 -31.61 -28.42 -38.19
CA GLY A 160 -31.79 -28.92 -39.54
C GLY A 160 -30.95 -30.16 -39.86
N PRO A 161 -31.21 -30.84 -40.99
CA PRO A 161 -30.47 -32.01 -41.45
C PRO A 161 -28.96 -31.77 -41.70
N ASP A 162 -28.51 -30.52 -41.87
CA ASP A 162 -27.08 -30.19 -42.01
C ASP A 162 -26.35 -30.28 -40.65
N VAL A 163 -27.07 -30.25 -39.53
CA VAL A 163 -26.50 -30.45 -38.18
C VAL A 163 -26.34 -31.94 -37.93
N ALA A 164 -25.09 -32.40 -37.88
CA ALA A 164 -24.76 -33.81 -37.72
C ALA A 164 -25.37 -34.43 -36.45
N ASP A 165 -25.69 -35.72 -36.52
CA ASP A 165 -26.20 -36.51 -35.39
C ASP A 165 -25.16 -36.70 -34.28
N THR A 166 -23.87 -36.61 -34.60
CA THR A 166 -22.75 -36.75 -33.67
C THR A 166 -21.86 -35.51 -33.71
N PRO A 167 -22.35 -34.34 -33.25
CA PRO A 167 -21.58 -33.12 -33.24
C PRO A 167 -20.38 -33.25 -32.28
N THR A 168 -19.26 -32.66 -32.66
CA THR A 168 -18.02 -32.63 -31.87
C THR A 168 -17.55 -31.19 -31.72
N ALA A 169 -16.97 -30.85 -30.58
CA ALA A 169 -16.41 -29.52 -30.35
C ALA A 169 -15.42 -29.15 -31.46
N GLY A 170 -15.45 -27.88 -31.90
CA GLY A 170 -14.61 -27.38 -33.00
C GLY A 170 -15.22 -27.51 -34.39
N ASN A 171 -16.28 -28.31 -34.57
CA ASN A 171 -16.96 -28.44 -35.87
C ASN A 171 -18.16 -27.49 -36.02
N TRP A 172 -18.70 -27.41 -37.25
CA TRP A 172 -19.84 -26.54 -37.58
C TRP A 172 -21.13 -26.89 -36.82
N SER A 173 -21.39 -28.17 -36.55
CA SER A 173 -22.59 -28.59 -35.81
C SER A 173 -22.53 -28.22 -34.32
N TRP A 174 -21.33 -28.25 -33.71
CA TRP A 174 -21.10 -27.68 -32.37
C TRP A 174 -21.39 -26.19 -32.35
N PHE A 175 -20.79 -25.44 -33.29
CA PHE A 175 -20.97 -24.00 -33.42
C PHE A 175 -22.45 -23.62 -33.56
N THR A 176 -23.18 -24.32 -34.44
CA THR A 176 -24.59 -24.05 -34.72
C THR A 176 -25.45 -24.25 -33.47
N ILE A 177 -25.26 -25.34 -32.72
CA ILE A 177 -26.03 -25.57 -31.49
C ILE A 177 -25.77 -24.45 -30.46
N ALA A 178 -24.51 -24.00 -30.31
CA ALA A 178 -24.18 -22.91 -29.40
C ALA A 178 -24.79 -21.57 -29.86
N HIS A 179 -24.71 -21.28 -31.16
CA HIS A 179 -25.29 -20.11 -31.81
C HIS A 179 -26.81 -20.01 -31.58
N GLU A 180 -27.54 -21.10 -31.84
CA GLU A 180 -28.99 -21.13 -31.64
C GLU A 180 -29.40 -20.99 -30.17
N ILE A 181 -28.58 -21.54 -29.25
CA ILE A 181 -28.76 -21.28 -27.81
C ILE A 181 -28.56 -19.78 -27.50
N GLY A 182 -27.59 -19.13 -28.13
CA GLY A 182 -27.39 -17.68 -28.03
C GLY A 182 -28.65 -16.89 -28.40
N HIS A 183 -29.28 -17.23 -29.52
CA HIS A 183 -30.58 -16.67 -29.91
C HIS A 183 -31.68 -16.96 -28.87
N ALA A 184 -31.85 -18.21 -28.43
CA ALA A 184 -32.84 -18.56 -27.44
C ALA A 184 -32.65 -17.88 -26.06
N LEU A 185 -31.43 -17.38 -25.80
CA LEU A 185 -31.08 -16.57 -24.64
C LEU A 185 -31.21 -15.06 -24.87
N GLY A 186 -31.44 -14.60 -26.10
CA GLY A 186 -31.74 -13.20 -26.44
C GLY A 186 -30.66 -12.45 -27.20
N LEU A 187 -29.63 -13.14 -27.71
CA LEU A 187 -28.62 -12.52 -28.58
C LEU A 187 -29.13 -12.45 -30.03
N LYS A 188 -28.95 -11.34 -30.74
CA LYS A 188 -29.13 -11.24 -32.21
C LYS A 188 -27.80 -11.43 -32.92
N HIS A 189 -27.84 -11.54 -34.25
CA HIS A 189 -26.59 -11.51 -35.01
C HIS A 189 -25.87 -10.16 -34.88
N GLY A 190 -24.55 -10.21 -34.78
CA GLY A 190 -23.71 -9.02 -34.60
C GLY A 190 -23.73 -8.05 -35.80
N HIS A 191 -23.88 -8.57 -37.01
CA HIS A 191 -23.89 -7.79 -38.25
C HIS A 191 -25.27 -7.26 -38.65
N ASP A 192 -26.34 -7.73 -38.01
CA ASP A 192 -27.70 -7.38 -38.38
C ASP A 192 -28.08 -5.99 -37.87
N SER A 193 -28.28 -5.06 -38.81
CA SER A 193 -28.85 -3.73 -38.55
C SER A 193 -30.37 -3.76 -38.37
N ASP A 194 -31.01 -4.84 -38.81
CA ASP A 194 -32.45 -4.96 -38.90
C ASP A 194 -32.97 -5.74 -37.69
N GLY A 195 -33.70 -5.07 -36.78
CA GLY A 195 -34.49 -5.75 -35.74
C GLY A 195 -34.22 -5.37 -34.28
N GLY A 196 -33.32 -4.42 -33.99
CA GLY A 196 -33.03 -3.98 -32.61
C GLY A 196 -33.25 -2.49 -32.36
N ILE A 197 -33.41 -2.12 -31.09
CA ILE A 197 -33.18 -0.75 -30.59
C ILE A 197 -31.67 -0.41 -30.66
N PHE A 198 -30.81 -1.42 -30.84
CA PHE A 198 -29.35 -1.35 -30.78
C PHE A 198 -28.72 -1.55 -32.18
N ASP A 199 -27.56 -0.93 -32.39
CA ASP A 199 -26.78 -0.96 -33.65
C ASP A 199 -26.17 -2.36 -33.93
N VAL A 200 -25.28 -2.44 -34.92
CA VAL A 200 -24.41 -3.62 -35.17
C VAL A 200 -23.19 -3.60 -34.24
N LEU A 201 -22.46 -4.73 -34.18
CA LEU A 201 -21.15 -4.78 -33.52
C LEU A 201 -20.14 -3.82 -34.20
N PRO A 202 -19.20 -3.25 -33.43
CA PRO A 202 -18.08 -2.50 -33.99
C PRO A 202 -17.31 -3.33 -35.01
N TYR A 203 -16.77 -2.67 -36.03
CA TYR A 203 -16.11 -3.34 -37.15
C TYR A 203 -15.03 -4.34 -36.71
N ASP A 204 -14.20 -3.97 -35.74
CA ASP A 204 -13.10 -4.77 -35.19
C ASP A 204 -13.54 -5.93 -34.27
N LYS A 205 -14.82 -5.94 -33.87
CA LYS A 205 -15.48 -6.96 -33.04
C LYS A 205 -16.51 -7.79 -33.80
N ASP A 206 -16.90 -7.38 -34.99
CA ASP A 206 -17.83 -8.14 -35.83
C ASP A 206 -17.10 -9.26 -36.59
N THR A 207 -16.51 -10.18 -35.81
CA THR A 207 -15.84 -11.41 -36.26
C THR A 207 -16.13 -12.57 -35.30
N ASN A 208 -15.90 -13.82 -35.71
CA ASN A 208 -16.01 -14.96 -34.79
C ASN A 208 -14.92 -15.00 -33.71
N GLU A 209 -13.93 -14.11 -33.76
CA GLU A 209 -12.96 -13.92 -32.67
C GLU A 209 -13.58 -13.23 -31.45
N TYR A 210 -14.73 -12.58 -31.61
CA TYR A 210 -15.41 -11.84 -30.54
C TYR A 210 -16.85 -12.26 -30.32
N SER A 211 -17.53 -12.76 -31.36
CA SER A 211 -18.89 -13.28 -31.22
C SER A 211 -19.17 -14.46 -32.14
N ILE A 212 -19.69 -15.55 -31.59
CA ILE A 212 -20.21 -16.67 -32.39
C ILE A 212 -21.53 -16.30 -33.09
N MET A 213 -22.15 -15.18 -32.73
CA MET A 213 -23.44 -14.75 -33.26
C MET A 213 -23.33 -14.04 -34.60
N THR A 214 -22.14 -13.66 -35.06
CA THR A 214 -21.98 -13.07 -36.39
C THR A 214 -21.59 -14.11 -37.44
N TYR A 215 -22.07 -13.92 -38.68
CA TYR A 215 -21.64 -14.72 -39.82
C TYR A 215 -20.30 -14.26 -40.39
N ARG A 216 -19.86 -13.05 -40.02
CA ARG A 216 -18.50 -12.60 -40.33
C ARG A 216 -17.54 -13.43 -39.50
N THR A 217 -16.88 -14.36 -40.15
CA THR A 217 -15.91 -15.22 -39.48
C THR A 217 -14.59 -14.49 -39.26
N ALA A 218 -14.13 -13.75 -40.26
CA ALA A 218 -12.97 -12.87 -40.22
C ALA A 218 -13.36 -11.40 -40.46
N LEU A 219 -12.42 -10.49 -40.19
CA LEU A 219 -12.62 -9.04 -40.27
C LEU A 219 -13.02 -8.59 -41.69
N GLY A 220 -14.18 -7.94 -41.81
CA GLY A 220 -14.71 -7.53 -43.12
C GLY A 220 -15.21 -8.70 -43.99
N GLY A 221 -15.40 -9.88 -43.37
CA GLY A 221 -15.96 -11.06 -44.03
C GLY A 221 -17.39 -10.87 -44.52
N ILE A 222 -17.88 -11.89 -45.23
CA ILE A 222 -19.27 -11.93 -45.72
C ILE A 222 -20.27 -12.07 -44.57
N THR A 223 -21.51 -11.63 -44.79
CA THR A 223 -22.60 -11.67 -43.80
C THR A 223 -23.66 -12.70 -44.15
N ASP A 224 -23.47 -13.47 -45.22
CA ASP A 224 -24.53 -14.36 -45.70
C ASP A 224 -24.46 -15.74 -45.02
N TYR A 225 -23.24 -16.27 -44.79
CA TYR A 225 -22.99 -17.53 -44.07
C TYR A 225 -21.61 -17.50 -43.38
N THR A 226 -21.47 -18.34 -42.35
CA THR A 226 -20.20 -18.60 -41.65
C THR A 226 -19.31 -19.57 -42.44
N THR A 227 -18.01 -19.28 -42.54
CA THR A 227 -17.00 -20.15 -43.15
C THR A 227 -15.79 -20.32 -42.26
N PHE A 228 -15.43 -21.54 -41.89
CA PHE A 228 -14.16 -21.86 -41.22
C PHE A 228 -13.80 -23.31 -41.51
N ALA A 229 -12.52 -23.64 -41.42
CA ALA A 229 -12.06 -25.02 -41.60
C ALA A 229 -12.58 -25.94 -40.49
N ASP A 230 -12.66 -27.25 -40.76
CA ASP A 230 -13.03 -28.21 -39.72
C ASP A 230 -12.11 -28.11 -38.50
N GLY A 231 -12.70 -28.11 -37.30
CA GLY A 231 -12.01 -27.88 -36.05
C GLY A 231 -11.71 -26.42 -35.69
N SER A 232 -11.99 -25.46 -36.59
CA SER A 232 -11.74 -24.03 -36.36
C SER A 232 -12.95 -23.25 -35.81
N ALA A 233 -14.03 -23.92 -35.44
CA ALA A 233 -15.12 -23.27 -34.72
C ALA A 233 -14.70 -22.93 -33.28
N ALA A 234 -15.18 -21.81 -32.77
CA ALA A 234 -14.98 -21.41 -31.37
C ALA A 234 -15.49 -22.50 -30.41
N LEU A 235 -14.68 -22.84 -29.41
CA LEU A 235 -14.98 -23.84 -28.38
C LEU A 235 -15.79 -23.26 -27.21
N SER A 236 -16.05 -21.96 -27.23
CA SER A 236 -16.81 -21.22 -26.22
C SER A 236 -17.69 -20.15 -26.88
N PHE A 237 -18.59 -19.56 -26.10
CA PHE A 237 -19.03 -18.20 -26.39
C PHE A 237 -17.81 -17.27 -26.32
N MET A 238 -17.76 -16.27 -27.20
CA MET A 238 -16.59 -15.38 -27.30
C MET A 238 -16.80 -14.11 -26.46
N ALA A 239 -15.75 -13.30 -26.30
CA ALA A 239 -15.74 -12.21 -25.32
C ALA A 239 -16.96 -11.26 -25.37
N SER A 240 -17.44 -10.88 -26.56
CA SER A 240 -18.63 -10.03 -26.70
C SER A 240 -19.93 -10.76 -26.35
N ASP A 241 -20.01 -12.06 -26.64
CA ASP A 241 -21.18 -12.89 -26.28
C ASP A 241 -21.29 -13.04 -24.76
N ILE A 242 -20.16 -13.34 -24.10
CA ILE A 242 -20.07 -13.48 -22.65
C ILE A 242 -20.54 -12.19 -21.99
N LEU A 243 -19.99 -11.04 -22.41
CA LEU A 243 -20.35 -9.75 -21.84
C LEU A 243 -21.84 -9.39 -22.09
N ALA A 244 -22.38 -9.69 -23.27
CA ALA A 244 -23.80 -9.47 -23.56
C ALA A 244 -24.73 -10.33 -22.68
N LEU A 245 -24.38 -11.60 -22.49
CA LEU A 245 -25.15 -12.50 -21.63
C LEU A 245 -25.02 -12.11 -20.15
N GLN A 246 -23.83 -11.70 -19.69
CA GLN A 246 -23.63 -11.16 -18.35
C GLN A 246 -24.38 -9.86 -18.12
N TYR A 247 -24.47 -9.00 -19.14
CA TYR A 247 -25.32 -7.82 -19.08
C TYR A 247 -26.81 -8.18 -18.89
N MET A 248 -27.30 -9.21 -19.59
CA MET A 248 -28.68 -9.65 -19.44
C MET A 248 -28.94 -10.39 -18.13
N TYR A 249 -27.99 -11.19 -17.63
CA TYR A 249 -28.24 -12.20 -16.59
C TYR A 249 -27.31 -12.12 -15.37
N GLY A 250 -26.41 -11.15 -15.33
CA GLY A 250 -25.38 -10.99 -14.30
C GLY A 250 -24.19 -11.93 -14.49
N ALA A 251 -22.98 -11.46 -14.21
CA ALA A 251 -21.77 -12.29 -14.16
C ALA A 251 -21.77 -13.22 -12.93
N ASN A 252 -21.20 -14.42 -13.09
CA ASN A 252 -21.05 -15.41 -12.03
C ASN A 252 -19.59 -15.49 -11.57
N TYR A 253 -19.26 -14.72 -10.53
CA TYR A 253 -17.95 -14.70 -9.87
C TYR A 253 -17.77 -15.86 -8.85
N GLN A 254 -18.55 -16.93 -8.95
CA GLN A 254 -18.37 -18.16 -8.16
C GLN A 254 -17.85 -19.32 -9.02
N TYR A 255 -17.81 -19.14 -10.34
CA TYR A 255 -17.28 -20.12 -11.26
C TYR A 255 -15.75 -20.01 -11.28
N HIS A 256 -15.07 -21.10 -10.95
CA HIS A 256 -13.61 -21.16 -10.78
C HIS A 256 -13.07 -20.09 -9.83
N ALA A 257 -13.83 -19.69 -8.80
CA ALA A 257 -13.45 -18.61 -7.88
C ALA A 257 -12.24 -18.90 -6.96
N GLU A 258 -11.53 -19.99 -7.25
CA GLU A 258 -10.29 -20.42 -6.63
C GLU A 258 -9.11 -20.10 -7.55
N ASP A 259 -7.88 -20.12 -7.02
CA ASP A 259 -6.69 -20.01 -7.88
C ASP A 259 -6.69 -21.12 -8.94
N THR A 260 -6.77 -20.73 -10.21
CA THR A 260 -6.96 -21.65 -11.32
C THR A 260 -5.76 -21.65 -12.26
N VAL A 261 -5.24 -22.84 -12.55
CA VAL A 261 -4.19 -23.04 -13.57
C VAL A 261 -4.83 -23.60 -14.83
N TYR A 262 -4.77 -22.82 -15.91
CA TYR A 262 -5.15 -23.22 -17.26
C TYR A 262 -3.89 -23.62 -18.02
N HIS A 263 -3.86 -24.84 -18.54
CA HIS A 263 -2.69 -25.37 -19.25
C HIS A 263 -3.12 -25.99 -20.58
N TRP A 264 -2.36 -25.69 -21.63
CA TRP A 264 -2.61 -26.15 -23.00
C TRP A 264 -1.44 -26.98 -23.51
N SER A 265 -1.74 -28.04 -24.27
CA SER A 265 -0.72 -28.89 -24.88
C SER A 265 -0.43 -28.45 -26.33
N PRO A 266 0.84 -28.35 -26.77
CA PRO A 266 1.17 -28.02 -28.16
C PRO A 266 0.77 -29.12 -29.15
N ASP A 267 0.81 -30.39 -28.72
CA ASP A 267 0.59 -31.56 -29.58
C ASP A 267 -0.87 -32.05 -29.59
N SER A 268 -1.77 -31.41 -28.84
CA SER A 268 -3.17 -31.80 -28.80
C SER A 268 -4.09 -30.65 -28.41
N SER A 269 -5.37 -30.72 -28.80
CA SER A 269 -6.38 -29.76 -28.35
C SER A 269 -6.78 -29.93 -26.88
N THR A 270 -6.09 -30.77 -26.12
CA THR A 270 -6.41 -31.01 -24.70
C THR A 270 -6.02 -29.79 -23.87
N ILE A 271 -6.98 -29.34 -23.06
CA ILE A 271 -6.80 -28.26 -22.10
C ILE A 271 -6.98 -28.87 -20.72
N THR A 272 -6.12 -28.56 -19.76
CA THR A 272 -6.35 -28.94 -18.36
C THR A 272 -6.63 -27.69 -17.54
N ILE A 273 -7.61 -27.80 -16.65
CA ILE A 273 -7.95 -26.78 -15.66
C ILE A 273 -7.70 -27.42 -14.30
N ASN A 274 -6.73 -26.91 -13.55
CA ASN A 274 -6.27 -27.52 -12.29
C ASN A 274 -5.93 -29.02 -12.46
N GLY A 275 -5.31 -29.36 -13.58
CA GLY A 275 -4.92 -30.74 -13.94
C GLY A 275 -6.07 -31.65 -14.42
N VAL A 276 -7.31 -31.15 -14.47
CA VAL A 276 -8.46 -31.90 -14.98
C VAL A 276 -8.67 -31.60 -16.46
N GLY A 277 -8.60 -32.63 -17.29
CA GLY A 277 -8.73 -32.49 -18.75
C GLY A 277 -10.15 -32.11 -19.20
N ARG A 278 -10.22 -31.08 -20.06
CA ARG A 278 -11.39 -30.64 -20.82
C ARG A 278 -11.27 -31.16 -22.26
N THR A 279 -12.40 -31.56 -22.85
CA THR A 279 -12.43 -31.97 -24.27
C THR A 279 -12.14 -30.75 -25.15
N GLY A 280 -11.10 -30.86 -25.99
CA GLY A 280 -10.75 -29.86 -27.01
C GLY A 280 -11.52 -30.01 -28.32
N SER A 281 -11.06 -29.26 -29.32
CA SER A 281 -11.49 -29.39 -30.71
C SER A 281 -11.26 -30.82 -31.26
N ASN A 282 -12.02 -31.21 -32.28
CA ASN A 282 -11.81 -32.45 -33.04
C ASN A 282 -10.50 -32.46 -33.85
N THR A 283 -9.83 -31.32 -33.97
CA THR A 283 -8.47 -31.16 -34.51
C THR A 283 -7.56 -30.54 -33.44
N ASN A 284 -6.27 -30.38 -33.71
CA ASN A 284 -5.34 -29.66 -32.82
C ASN A 284 -5.47 -28.13 -32.99
N VAL A 285 -6.68 -27.59 -32.86
CA VAL A 285 -6.95 -26.15 -32.93
C VAL A 285 -7.45 -25.66 -31.57
N ILE A 286 -6.92 -24.52 -31.14
CA ILE A 286 -7.32 -23.80 -29.93
C ILE A 286 -7.94 -22.48 -30.37
N PHE A 287 -9.23 -22.32 -30.09
CA PHE A 287 -9.97 -21.08 -30.37
C PHE A 287 -11.10 -20.92 -29.36
N GLU A 288 -10.85 -20.12 -28.33
CA GLU A 288 -11.77 -19.96 -27.20
C GLU A 288 -11.58 -18.63 -26.48
N THR A 289 -12.57 -18.25 -25.67
CA THR A 289 -12.44 -17.22 -24.64
C THR A 289 -12.50 -17.86 -23.26
N VAL A 290 -11.58 -17.50 -22.38
CA VAL A 290 -11.60 -17.90 -20.97
C VAL A 290 -12.41 -16.90 -20.16
N TRP A 291 -13.29 -17.43 -19.31
CA TRP A 291 -13.92 -16.69 -18.22
C TRP A 291 -13.53 -17.37 -16.90
N ASP A 292 -12.96 -16.58 -16.01
CA ASP A 292 -12.73 -16.94 -14.62
C ASP A 292 -13.54 -16.00 -13.71
N GLY A 293 -14.01 -16.48 -12.57
CA GLY A 293 -14.84 -15.75 -11.65
C GLY A 293 -14.08 -15.06 -10.51
N ALA A 294 -12.91 -15.55 -10.11
CA ALA A 294 -12.06 -14.97 -9.06
C ALA A 294 -10.87 -15.89 -8.81
N GLY A 295 -9.82 -15.36 -8.22
CA GLY A 295 -8.68 -16.17 -7.82
C GLY A 295 -7.41 -15.40 -8.09
N ASN A 296 -6.29 -16.08 -7.94
CA ASN A 296 -5.04 -15.69 -8.55
C ASN A 296 -4.68 -16.74 -9.62
N ASP A 297 -5.07 -16.45 -10.85
CA ASP A 297 -5.15 -17.42 -11.94
C ASP A 297 -3.92 -17.39 -12.84
N THR A 298 -3.57 -18.53 -13.41
CA THR A 298 -2.34 -18.71 -14.19
C THR A 298 -2.65 -19.32 -15.54
N TYR A 299 -2.16 -18.68 -16.58
CA TYR A 299 -1.95 -19.33 -17.88
C TYR A 299 -0.59 -20.00 -17.91
N ASP A 300 -0.59 -21.32 -18.03
CA ASP A 300 0.62 -22.12 -18.10
C ASP A 300 0.84 -22.59 -19.54
N PHE A 301 1.84 -21.98 -20.19
CA PHE A 301 2.29 -22.32 -21.53
C PHE A 301 3.69 -22.96 -21.54
N SER A 302 4.15 -23.50 -20.40
CA SER A 302 5.53 -24.00 -20.25
C SER A 302 5.94 -25.12 -21.21
N ASP A 303 4.95 -25.80 -21.81
CA ASP A 303 5.17 -26.90 -22.76
C ASP A 303 5.47 -26.42 -24.18
N TYR A 304 5.26 -25.13 -24.49
CA TYR A 304 5.45 -24.59 -25.83
C TYR A 304 6.92 -24.27 -26.14
N SER A 305 7.28 -24.38 -27.43
CA SER A 305 8.58 -23.97 -27.96
C SER A 305 8.49 -22.98 -29.10
N ASP A 306 7.28 -22.60 -29.50
CA ASP A 306 7.03 -21.49 -30.43
C ASP A 306 7.21 -20.16 -29.68
N ASP A 307 7.51 -19.08 -30.41
CA ASP A 307 7.51 -17.73 -29.86
C ASP A 307 6.06 -17.31 -29.53
N LEU A 308 5.74 -17.18 -28.24
CA LEU A 308 4.40 -16.83 -27.76
C LEU A 308 4.16 -15.32 -27.81
N MET A 309 2.91 -14.91 -28.04
CA MET A 309 2.48 -13.53 -27.76
C MET A 309 1.35 -13.57 -26.74
N ILE A 310 1.69 -13.35 -25.48
CA ILE A 310 0.79 -13.45 -24.33
C ILE A 310 0.28 -12.05 -23.98
N ASN A 311 -1.04 -11.88 -24.00
CA ASN A 311 -1.67 -10.62 -23.61
C ASN A 311 -2.84 -10.90 -22.68
N LEU A 312 -2.68 -10.53 -21.41
CA LEU A 312 -3.68 -10.75 -20.35
C LEU A 312 -4.71 -9.63 -20.23
N ALA A 313 -4.64 -8.60 -21.08
CA ALA A 313 -5.62 -7.52 -21.06
C ALA A 313 -7.04 -8.03 -21.37
N PRO A 314 -8.09 -7.52 -20.69
CA PRO A 314 -9.46 -7.96 -20.92
C PRO A 314 -9.90 -7.70 -22.38
N GLY A 315 -10.37 -8.74 -23.07
CA GLY A 315 -10.71 -8.70 -24.49
C GLY A 315 -9.53 -8.83 -25.46
N ALA A 316 -8.29 -8.91 -24.95
CA ALA A 316 -7.12 -9.24 -25.74
C ALA A 316 -6.99 -10.76 -25.90
N TRP A 317 -5.90 -11.19 -26.53
CA TRP A 317 -5.69 -12.58 -26.88
C TRP A 317 -4.22 -12.96 -26.83
N THR A 318 -3.99 -14.25 -26.62
CA THR A 318 -2.70 -14.91 -26.67
C THR A 318 -2.56 -15.71 -27.97
N VAL A 319 -1.39 -15.63 -28.59
CA VAL A 319 -0.96 -16.52 -29.69
C VAL A 319 -0.02 -17.58 -29.13
N LEU A 320 -0.37 -18.84 -29.34
CA LEU A 320 0.37 -20.00 -28.84
C LEU A 320 1.23 -20.65 -29.94
N SER A 321 0.59 -20.99 -31.05
CA SER A 321 1.25 -21.58 -32.21
C SER A 321 0.40 -21.33 -33.44
N SER A 322 1.05 -21.01 -34.56
CA SER A 322 0.37 -20.89 -35.84
C SER A 322 -0.28 -22.19 -36.31
N GLU A 323 0.19 -23.35 -35.84
CA GLU A 323 -0.39 -24.66 -36.16
C GLU A 323 -1.73 -24.91 -35.44
N GLN A 324 -1.93 -24.26 -34.29
CA GLN A 324 -3.16 -24.39 -33.50
C GLN A 324 -4.14 -23.22 -33.71
N GLN A 325 -3.81 -22.25 -34.56
CA GLN A 325 -4.70 -21.13 -34.87
C GLN A 325 -5.89 -21.57 -35.73
N ALA A 326 -7.08 -21.07 -35.41
CA ALA A 326 -8.27 -21.32 -36.21
C ALA A 326 -8.19 -20.65 -37.58
N LEU A 327 -8.57 -21.37 -38.63
CA LEU A 327 -8.67 -20.85 -40.00
C LEU A 327 -10.10 -20.36 -40.27
N LEU A 328 -10.31 -19.04 -40.17
CA LEU A 328 -11.62 -18.38 -40.15
C LEU A 328 -12.12 -17.92 -41.53
N ALA A 329 -11.32 -17.97 -42.59
CA ALA A 329 -11.81 -17.57 -43.92
C ALA A 329 -11.40 -18.59 -44.99
N GLU A 330 -11.76 -19.86 -44.76
CA GLU A 330 -11.31 -21.01 -45.56
C GLU A 330 -11.53 -20.83 -47.08
N TYR A 331 -12.65 -20.21 -47.49
CA TYR A 331 -12.98 -20.01 -48.91
C TYR A 331 -12.55 -18.65 -49.47
N SER A 332 -11.90 -17.81 -48.66
CA SER A 332 -11.26 -16.59 -49.15
C SER A 332 -9.97 -16.95 -49.91
N SER A 333 -9.56 -16.13 -50.87
CA SER A 333 -8.31 -16.35 -51.60
C SER A 333 -7.04 -16.23 -50.74
N SER A 334 -7.17 -15.66 -49.54
CA SER A 334 -6.07 -15.47 -48.57
C SER A 334 -5.98 -16.59 -47.55
N GLY A 335 -7.11 -17.16 -47.10
CA GLY A 335 -7.15 -18.04 -45.92
C GLY A 335 -6.68 -17.28 -44.69
N GLU A 336 -7.61 -16.76 -43.90
CA GLU A 336 -7.26 -15.89 -42.76
C GLU A 336 -7.34 -16.68 -41.45
N ASN A 337 -6.19 -16.77 -40.77
CA ASN A 337 -6.13 -17.28 -39.41
C ASN A 337 -6.72 -16.25 -38.44
N ALA A 338 -7.29 -16.73 -37.33
CA ALA A 338 -7.62 -15.92 -36.18
C ALA A 338 -6.36 -15.19 -35.66
N ARG A 339 -6.53 -13.99 -35.11
CA ARG A 339 -5.43 -13.19 -34.55
C ARG A 339 -4.81 -13.84 -33.31
N GLY A 340 -5.57 -14.66 -32.60
CA GLY A 340 -5.22 -15.34 -31.35
C GLY A 340 -5.80 -16.74 -31.26
N ASN A 341 -5.25 -17.52 -30.32
CA ASN A 341 -5.73 -18.85 -29.94
C ASN A 341 -6.66 -18.76 -28.71
N VAL A 342 -6.22 -18.05 -27.67
CA VAL A 342 -6.92 -17.92 -26.40
C VAL A 342 -7.25 -16.45 -26.17
N TYR A 343 -8.53 -16.13 -25.97
CA TYR A 343 -9.00 -14.77 -25.73
C TYR A 343 -9.40 -14.60 -24.27
N ASN A 344 -9.26 -13.39 -23.75
CA ASN A 344 -9.74 -13.04 -22.41
C ASN A 344 -11.15 -12.46 -22.50
N ALA A 345 -12.01 -12.82 -21.55
CA ALA A 345 -13.30 -12.13 -21.41
C ALA A 345 -13.10 -10.63 -21.12
N PHE A 346 -14.08 -9.82 -21.53
CA PHE A 346 -14.14 -8.41 -21.11
C PHE A 346 -14.55 -8.30 -19.63
N LEU A 347 -14.25 -7.15 -19.02
CA LEU A 347 -14.67 -6.89 -17.64
C LEU A 347 -16.17 -6.58 -17.57
N PHE A 348 -16.89 -7.29 -16.71
CA PHE A 348 -18.26 -6.94 -16.38
C PHE A 348 -18.31 -5.85 -15.30
N ALA A 349 -18.96 -4.73 -15.60
CA ALA A 349 -19.09 -3.58 -14.69
C ALA A 349 -17.74 -3.03 -14.16
N GLY A 350 -16.64 -3.21 -14.90
CA GLY A 350 -15.29 -2.79 -14.51
C GLY A 350 -14.69 -3.62 -13.36
N ASN A 351 -15.35 -4.70 -12.95
CA ASN A 351 -14.85 -5.57 -11.89
C ASN A 351 -13.69 -6.43 -12.42
N THR A 352 -12.54 -6.31 -11.77
CA THR A 352 -11.29 -6.99 -12.11
C THR A 352 -11.19 -8.42 -11.59
N SER A 353 -12.18 -8.95 -10.85
CA SER A 353 -12.13 -10.32 -10.32
C SER A 353 -12.01 -11.41 -11.39
N SER A 354 -12.34 -11.14 -12.66
CA SER A 354 -12.22 -12.12 -13.75
C SER A 354 -10.91 -12.02 -14.54
N LEU A 355 -9.96 -11.22 -14.06
CA LEU A 355 -8.66 -11.11 -14.70
C LEU A 355 -7.85 -12.39 -14.48
N ILE A 356 -6.90 -12.61 -15.37
CA ILE A 356 -5.86 -13.60 -15.19
C ILE A 356 -4.62 -12.84 -14.74
N GLU A 357 -4.06 -13.21 -13.58
CA GLU A 357 -2.96 -12.47 -12.97
C GLU A 357 -1.60 -12.94 -13.50
N ASN A 358 -1.46 -14.23 -13.81
CA ASN A 358 -0.15 -14.84 -14.01
C ASN A 358 -0.04 -15.53 -15.37
N ALA A 359 1.16 -15.52 -15.95
CA ALA A 359 1.48 -16.35 -17.11
C ALA A 359 2.89 -16.94 -17.04
N LEU A 360 3.02 -18.20 -17.45
CA LEU A 360 4.28 -18.89 -17.67
C LEU A 360 4.49 -19.04 -19.18
N GLY A 361 5.60 -18.51 -19.69
CA GLY A 361 6.07 -18.72 -21.06
C GLY A 361 6.66 -20.10 -21.26
N GLY A 362 7.12 -20.33 -22.48
CA GLY A 362 7.69 -21.59 -22.94
C GLY A 362 9.21 -21.53 -23.06
N SER A 363 9.69 -22.05 -24.18
CA SER A 363 11.11 -22.08 -24.54
C SER A 363 11.46 -21.27 -25.79
N GLY A 364 10.47 -20.57 -26.34
CA GLY A 364 10.60 -19.62 -27.45
C GLY A 364 10.96 -18.22 -26.94
N ASN A 365 11.08 -17.24 -27.84
CA ASN A 365 11.28 -15.84 -27.45
C ASN A 365 9.90 -15.20 -27.28
N ASP A 366 9.42 -15.16 -26.05
CA ASP A 366 8.03 -14.88 -25.76
C ASP A 366 7.79 -13.40 -25.48
N GLN A 367 6.60 -12.90 -25.81
CA GLN A 367 6.18 -11.54 -25.52
C GLN A 367 5.04 -11.54 -24.50
N PHE A 368 5.16 -10.71 -23.47
CA PHE A 368 4.19 -10.59 -22.40
C PHE A 368 3.62 -9.18 -22.29
N VAL A 369 2.30 -9.09 -22.17
CA VAL A 369 1.57 -7.86 -21.85
C VAL A 369 0.58 -8.16 -20.73
N GLY A 370 0.69 -7.42 -19.63
CA GLY A 370 -0.19 -7.54 -18.47
C GLY A 370 -1.55 -6.88 -18.63
N ASN A 371 -2.24 -6.77 -17.50
CA ASN A 371 -3.50 -6.05 -17.35
C ASN A 371 -3.38 -5.02 -16.22
N VAL A 372 -4.47 -4.74 -15.50
CA VAL A 372 -4.48 -3.72 -14.43
C VAL A 372 -4.28 -4.32 -13.05
N ALA A 373 -4.21 -5.65 -12.94
CA ALA A 373 -3.88 -6.35 -11.72
C ALA A 373 -2.36 -6.43 -11.54
N ASN A 374 -1.91 -6.85 -10.36
CA ASN A 374 -0.50 -7.18 -10.15
C ASN A 374 -0.20 -8.48 -10.89
N ASN A 375 0.54 -8.39 -11.98
CA ASN A 375 0.84 -9.54 -12.82
C ASN A 375 2.11 -10.26 -12.38
N ARG A 376 2.16 -11.58 -12.58
CA ARG A 376 3.39 -12.38 -12.42
C ARG A 376 3.72 -13.10 -13.71
N PHE A 377 4.86 -12.78 -14.30
CA PHE A 377 5.36 -13.43 -15.49
C PHE A 377 6.65 -14.19 -15.24
N GLU A 378 6.71 -15.41 -15.77
CA GLU A 378 7.93 -16.18 -15.93
C GLU A 378 8.14 -16.43 -17.42
N GLY A 379 9.23 -15.92 -17.98
CA GLY A 379 9.58 -16.05 -19.41
C GLY A 379 9.95 -17.48 -19.78
N GLY A 380 10.94 -18.03 -19.07
CA GLY A 380 11.33 -19.43 -19.21
C GLY A 380 12.69 -19.55 -19.88
N MET A 381 12.75 -20.17 -21.05
CA MET A 381 13.94 -20.11 -21.91
C MET A 381 13.65 -19.24 -23.11
N GLY A 382 14.66 -18.55 -23.63
CA GLY A 382 14.50 -17.67 -24.80
C GLY A 382 14.82 -16.24 -24.44
N ASP A 383 14.90 -15.37 -25.44
CA ASP A 383 15.09 -13.93 -25.23
C ASP A 383 13.71 -13.27 -25.12
N ASP A 384 13.17 -13.17 -23.90
CA ASP A 384 11.77 -12.77 -23.66
C ASP A 384 11.60 -11.26 -23.56
N LEU A 385 10.42 -10.76 -23.94
CA LEU A 385 10.05 -9.34 -23.88
C LEU A 385 8.81 -9.13 -23.00
N PHE A 386 9.01 -8.45 -21.87
CA PHE A 386 7.92 -8.07 -20.97
C PHE A 386 7.54 -6.61 -21.18
N THR A 387 6.26 -6.31 -21.39
CA THR A 387 5.75 -4.93 -21.41
C THR A 387 5.03 -4.63 -20.10
N THR A 388 5.52 -3.61 -19.40
CA THR A 388 4.93 -3.18 -18.12
C THR A 388 3.52 -2.65 -18.30
N THR A 389 2.64 -2.96 -17.35
CA THR A 389 1.30 -2.40 -17.27
C THR A 389 1.08 -1.72 -15.93
N ALA A 390 -0.15 -1.37 -15.60
CA ALA A 390 -0.45 -0.81 -14.28
C ALA A 390 -0.50 -1.95 -13.26
N GLY A 391 0.06 -1.74 -12.07
CA GLY A 391 0.14 -2.77 -11.04
C GLY A 391 1.54 -2.85 -10.44
N ASP A 392 1.65 -3.53 -9.29
CA ASP A 392 2.94 -3.92 -8.75
C ASP A 392 3.31 -5.30 -9.33
N ASP A 393 3.90 -5.33 -10.53
CA ASP A 393 4.15 -6.56 -11.29
C ASP A 393 5.48 -7.24 -10.90
N TYR A 394 5.53 -8.56 -11.11
CA TYR A 394 6.71 -9.40 -10.97
C TYR A 394 7.09 -10.00 -12.33
N PHE A 395 8.34 -9.80 -12.74
CA PHE A 395 8.89 -10.35 -13.98
C PHE A 395 10.10 -11.23 -13.66
N SER A 396 10.12 -12.44 -14.22
CA SER A 396 11.27 -13.34 -14.20
C SER A 396 11.60 -13.71 -15.64
N GLY A 397 12.72 -13.24 -16.18
CA GLY A 397 13.13 -13.59 -17.55
C GLY A 397 13.50 -15.06 -17.66
N GLY A 398 14.47 -15.49 -16.85
CA GLY A 398 14.86 -16.88 -16.77
C GLY A 398 16.17 -17.10 -17.50
N THR A 399 16.20 -17.93 -18.54
CA THR A 399 17.42 -18.14 -19.32
C THR A 399 17.31 -17.51 -20.70
N GLY A 400 18.20 -16.57 -20.99
CA GLY A 400 18.28 -15.90 -22.28
C GLY A 400 18.84 -14.52 -22.10
N VAL A 401 18.52 -13.61 -23.02
CA VAL A 401 18.71 -12.18 -22.85
C VAL A 401 17.33 -11.54 -22.85
N ASP A 402 16.82 -11.27 -21.66
CA ASP A 402 15.45 -10.84 -21.46
C ASP A 402 15.36 -9.31 -21.38
N THR A 403 14.25 -8.76 -21.87
CA THR A 403 14.02 -7.32 -21.97
C THR A 403 12.72 -6.92 -21.29
N LEU A 404 12.78 -5.95 -20.39
CA LEU A 404 11.62 -5.28 -19.82
C LEU A 404 11.38 -3.94 -20.54
N ASN A 405 10.32 -3.86 -21.33
CA ASN A 405 9.85 -2.63 -21.95
C ASN A 405 9.00 -1.82 -20.96
N ILE A 406 9.51 -0.65 -20.60
CA ILE A 406 8.94 0.27 -19.62
C ILE A 406 8.35 1.47 -20.35
N ALA A 407 7.21 1.26 -20.99
CA ALA A 407 6.56 2.27 -21.81
C ALA A 407 6.00 3.42 -20.96
N GLY A 408 6.10 4.66 -21.45
CA GLY A 408 5.63 5.87 -20.76
C GLY A 408 6.63 6.49 -19.79
N PHE A 409 7.78 5.85 -19.56
CA PHE A 409 8.83 6.34 -18.66
C PHE A 409 10.13 6.61 -19.42
N THR A 410 10.91 7.57 -18.94
CA THR A 410 12.27 7.87 -19.41
C THR A 410 13.27 7.39 -18.38
N VAL A 411 14.55 7.25 -18.75
CA VAL A 411 15.62 6.87 -17.81
C VAL A 411 15.65 7.75 -16.54
N ASP A 412 15.31 9.04 -16.68
CA ASP A 412 15.27 10.00 -15.57
C ASP A 412 14.09 9.78 -14.60
N HIS A 413 13.10 8.95 -14.95
CA HIS A 413 11.90 8.67 -14.14
C HIS A 413 11.94 7.28 -13.48
N VAL A 414 13.09 6.61 -13.53
CA VAL A 414 13.26 5.21 -13.13
C VAL A 414 14.45 5.06 -12.20
N VAL A 415 14.21 4.52 -11.01
CA VAL A 415 15.27 4.20 -10.02
C VAL A 415 15.21 2.72 -9.72
N ASN A 416 16.35 2.03 -9.68
CA ASN A 416 16.40 0.63 -9.29
C ASN A 416 17.07 0.43 -7.91
N SER A 417 16.71 -0.65 -7.23
CA SER A 417 17.41 -1.17 -6.07
C SER A 417 17.77 -2.62 -6.36
N VAL A 418 19.06 -2.90 -6.44
CA VAL A 418 19.56 -4.26 -6.71
C VAL A 418 19.82 -4.97 -5.39
N ASN A 419 18.97 -5.96 -5.08
CA ASN A 419 19.23 -6.97 -4.07
C ASN A 419 19.93 -8.17 -4.73
N THR A 420 20.56 -9.05 -3.94
CA THR A 420 21.17 -10.27 -4.49
C THR A 420 20.11 -11.15 -5.16
N GLY A 421 20.08 -11.17 -6.50
CA GLY A 421 19.17 -11.98 -7.31
C GLY A 421 17.81 -11.35 -7.62
N GLU A 422 17.56 -10.10 -7.23
CA GLU A 422 16.31 -9.40 -7.49
C GLU A 422 16.57 -7.90 -7.66
N THR A 423 15.99 -7.29 -8.68
CA THR A 423 16.01 -5.85 -8.92
C THR A 423 14.61 -5.29 -8.72
N THR A 424 14.47 -4.32 -7.84
CA THR A 424 13.21 -3.58 -7.67
C THR A 424 13.30 -2.27 -8.45
N ILE A 425 12.33 -1.96 -9.31
CA ILE A 425 12.24 -0.71 -10.06
C ILE A 425 11.12 0.17 -9.46
N PHE A 426 11.43 1.43 -9.19
CA PHE A 426 10.50 2.42 -8.68
C PHE A 426 10.17 3.45 -9.76
N PHE A 427 8.87 3.77 -9.86
CA PHE A 427 8.33 4.76 -10.77
C PHE A 427 7.85 6.01 -10.03
N ASP A 428 7.89 7.16 -10.71
CA ASP A 428 7.43 8.45 -10.17
C ASP A 428 5.94 8.50 -9.82
N ASP A 429 5.13 7.60 -10.39
CA ASP A 429 3.71 7.44 -10.08
C ASP A 429 3.45 6.62 -8.79
N GLY A 430 4.52 6.05 -8.21
CA GLY A 430 4.49 5.27 -6.97
C GLY A 430 4.34 3.76 -7.15
N ASN A 431 4.22 3.26 -8.39
CA ASN A 431 4.22 1.84 -8.72
C ASN A 431 5.62 1.23 -8.53
N THR A 432 5.67 -0.06 -8.22
CA THR A 432 6.92 -0.79 -8.01
C THR A 432 6.92 -2.09 -8.80
N LEU A 433 8.00 -2.37 -9.53
CA LEU A 433 8.19 -3.64 -10.22
C LEU A 433 9.26 -4.46 -9.53
N THR A 434 9.03 -5.76 -9.41
CA THR A 434 10.06 -6.72 -9.05
C THR A 434 10.53 -7.45 -10.30
N VAL A 435 11.84 -7.47 -10.51
CA VAL A 435 12.47 -8.04 -11.71
C VAL A 435 13.57 -9.00 -11.30
N VAL A 436 13.55 -10.21 -11.84
CA VAL A 436 14.53 -11.28 -11.61
C VAL A 436 15.00 -11.80 -12.95
N ASP A 437 16.31 -12.05 -13.09
CA ASP A 437 16.89 -12.64 -14.32
C ASP A 437 16.40 -11.93 -15.60
N VAL A 438 16.44 -10.60 -15.62
CA VAL A 438 16.21 -9.77 -16.81
C VAL A 438 17.42 -8.88 -17.02
N GLU A 439 17.98 -8.88 -18.22
CA GLU A 439 19.24 -8.18 -18.51
C GLU A 439 19.02 -6.76 -19.02
N GLN A 440 17.91 -6.50 -19.71
CA GLN A 440 17.72 -5.28 -20.47
C GLN A 440 16.42 -4.55 -20.11
N VAL A 441 16.47 -3.22 -20.25
CA VAL A 441 15.30 -2.35 -20.18
C VAL A 441 15.20 -1.54 -21.46
N GLN A 442 14.00 -1.53 -22.05
CA GLN A 442 13.67 -0.74 -23.23
C GLN A 442 12.74 0.42 -22.87
N PHE A 443 13.00 1.60 -23.42
CA PHE A 443 12.18 2.80 -23.25
C PHE A 443 11.39 3.16 -24.53
N ASP A 444 10.41 4.06 -24.42
CA ASP A 444 9.54 4.50 -25.53
C ASP A 444 10.29 5.03 -26.77
N ASN A 445 11.49 5.60 -26.57
CA ASN A 445 12.33 6.09 -27.66
C ASN A 445 13.05 4.97 -28.43
N GLY A 446 12.85 3.71 -28.03
CA GLY A 446 13.49 2.51 -28.58
C GLY A 446 14.91 2.27 -28.05
N GLU A 447 15.37 3.08 -27.09
CA GLU A 447 16.65 2.89 -26.42
C GLU A 447 16.59 1.67 -25.51
N VAL A 448 17.64 0.85 -25.57
CA VAL A 448 17.79 -0.35 -24.75
C VAL A 448 19.05 -0.19 -23.92
N GLN A 449 18.92 -0.38 -22.61
CA GLN A 449 20.02 -0.31 -21.65
C GLN A 449 20.09 -1.59 -20.84
N ASP A 450 21.28 -1.92 -20.34
CA ASP A 450 21.43 -2.99 -19.36
C ASP A 450 20.72 -2.57 -18.06
N ILE A 451 19.92 -3.44 -17.47
CA ILE A 451 19.17 -3.12 -16.25
C ILE A 451 20.10 -2.68 -15.10
N SER A 452 21.34 -3.18 -15.09
CA SER A 452 22.35 -2.84 -14.08
C SER A 452 22.94 -1.44 -14.23
N VAL A 453 22.74 -0.80 -15.39
CA VAL A 453 23.14 0.61 -15.62
C VAL A 453 21.99 1.59 -15.40
N LEU A 454 20.78 1.10 -15.11
CA LEU A 454 19.72 1.95 -14.59
C LEU A 454 20.13 2.45 -13.20
N GLY A 455 19.95 3.75 -12.97
CA GLY A 455 20.56 4.48 -11.87
C GLY A 455 21.73 5.33 -12.36
N GLY A 456 21.53 6.65 -12.42
CA GLY A 456 22.57 7.62 -12.74
C GLY A 456 23.80 7.47 -11.84
N THR A 457 24.95 7.96 -12.31
CA THR A 457 26.21 7.87 -11.58
C THR A 457 26.06 8.56 -10.21
N VAL A 458 26.21 7.76 -9.16
CA VAL A 458 26.10 8.13 -7.75
C VAL A 458 26.93 9.37 -7.41
N ASP A 459 26.29 10.45 -6.92
CA ASP A 459 26.98 11.39 -6.02
C ASP A 459 26.86 10.79 -4.61
N THR A 460 27.97 10.29 -4.08
CA THR A 460 28.01 9.40 -2.91
C THR A 460 27.73 10.07 -1.58
N ASP A 461 27.41 11.37 -1.59
CA ASP A 461 27.46 12.18 -0.38
C ASP A 461 26.09 12.72 0.07
N VAL A 462 24.96 12.20 -0.45
CA VAL A 462 23.64 12.54 0.09
C VAL A 462 23.41 11.81 1.42
N THR A 463 23.28 12.56 2.51
CA THR A 463 23.02 12.04 3.86
C THR A 463 21.72 12.60 4.41
N LEU A 464 20.99 11.76 5.15
CA LEU A 464 19.73 12.11 5.80
C LEU A 464 19.83 11.82 7.30
N THR A 465 19.67 12.85 8.12
CA THR A 465 19.69 12.74 9.59
C THR A 465 18.49 13.45 10.18
N LEU A 466 18.21 13.21 11.47
CA LEU A 466 17.37 14.12 12.23
C LEU A 466 18.05 15.50 12.28
N PHE A 467 17.28 16.56 12.07
CA PHE A 467 17.82 17.93 12.19
C PHE A 467 18.21 18.25 13.63
N ASN A 468 17.45 17.70 14.58
CA ASN A 468 17.76 17.75 16.00
C ASN A 468 17.35 16.42 16.63
N ASP A 469 18.32 15.67 17.14
CA ASP A 469 18.05 14.58 18.06
C ASP A 469 17.69 15.21 19.41
N THR A 470 16.39 15.30 19.71
CA THR A 470 15.90 15.90 20.96
C THR A 470 15.92 14.91 22.11
N GLY A 471 16.52 13.74 21.88
CA GLY A 471 16.87 12.72 22.85
C GLY A 471 17.68 13.22 24.04
N ILE A 472 17.65 12.48 25.15
CA ILE A 472 18.58 12.68 26.27
C ILE A 472 20.01 12.28 25.85
N ALA A 473 20.15 11.35 24.90
CA ALA A 473 21.41 11.01 24.28
C ALA A 473 21.50 11.67 22.89
N SER A 474 22.71 12.07 22.50
CA SER A 474 22.96 12.79 21.24
C SER A 474 22.77 11.96 19.96
N ASP A 475 22.50 10.65 20.09
CA ASP A 475 22.46 9.67 18.98
C ASP A 475 21.38 8.58 19.20
N ASP A 476 20.30 8.87 19.92
CA ASP A 476 19.22 7.90 20.18
C ASP A 476 18.10 7.89 19.11
N ASN A 477 18.17 8.79 18.13
CA ASN A 477 17.21 8.93 17.03
C ASN A 477 15.78 9.21 17.50
N ILE A 478 15.61 10.04 18.55
CA ILE A 478 14.30 10.45 19.08
C ILE A 478 14.07 11.94 18.80
N THR A 479 12.92 12.28 18.23
CA THR A 479 12.55 13.68 17.94
C THR A 479 11.12 14.02 18.37
N ASN A 480 10.91 15.25 18.84
CA ASN A 480 9.59 15.83 19.08
C ASN A 480 9.17 16.87 18.03
N ASP A 481 10.08 17.28 17.12
CA ASP A 481 9.89 18.43 16.23
C ASP A 481 9.70 18.05 14.75
N LYS A 482 9.94 16.78 14.39
CA LYS A 482 9.69 16.20 13.06
C LYS A 482 10.49 16.88 11.94
N ARG A 483 11.68 17.39 12.27
CA ARG A 483 12.59 18.02 11.30
C ARG A 483 13.71 17.09 10.89
N PHE A 484 14.02 17.10 9.61
CA PHE A 484 15.05 16.27 9.00
C PHE A 484 16.04 17.14 8.25
N GLN A 485 17.31 16.77 8.33
CA GLN A 485 18.41 17.41 7.62
C GLN A 485 18.79 16.53 6.43
N LEU A 486 18.67 17.09 5.23
CA LEU A 486 19.26 16.52 4.03
C LEU A 486 20.58 17.26 3.77
N SER A 487 21.67 16.54 3.52
CA SER A 487 22.97 17.13 3.17
C SER A 487 23.53 16.45 1.92
N GLY A 488 24.36 17.16 1.15
CA GLY A 488 24.92 16.64 -0.12
C GLY A 488 23.96 16.66 -1.30
N TYR A 489 22.84 17.38 -1.19
CA TYR A 489 21.77 17.49 -2.17
C TYR A 489 21.98 18.73 -3.06
N ASP A 490 21.52 18.69 -4.32
CA ASP A 490 21.70 19.80 -5.29
C ASP A 490 20.40 20.63 -5.39
N LEU A 491 20.42 21.88 -4.92
CA LEU A 491 19.25 22.79 -4.94
C LEU A 491 18.77 23.15 -6.36
N ASP A 492 19.60 22.90 -7.38
CA ASP A 492 19.27 23.16 -8.79
C ASP A 492 18.83 21.89 -9.55
N ALA A 493 18.92 20.70 -8.91
CA ALA A 493 18.61 19.41 -9.51
C ALA A 493 17.22 18.90 -9.07
N GLY A 494 16.27 18.93 -10.02
CA GLY A 494 15.03 18.16 -9.97
C GLY A 494 14.12 18.35 -8.76
N ASP A 495 13.06 17.53 -8.74
CA ASP A 495 12.07 17.56 -7.67
C ASP A 495 12.41 16.52 -6.59
N ILE A 496 12.52 16.94 -5.33
CA ILE A 496 12.79 16.01 -4.21
C ILE A 496 11.50 15.30 -3.81
N THR A 497 11.53 13.97 -3.78
CA THR A 497 10.43 13.12 -3.29
C THR A 497 10.80 12.44 -1.97
N TYR A 498 9.82 12.12 -1.15
CA TYR A 498 10.06 11.41 0.11
C TYR A 498 9.00 10.34 0.38
N THR A 499 9.42 9.26 1.04
CA THR A 499 8.59 8.15 1.50
C THR A 499 8.78 7.95 3.00
N LEU A 500 7.69 8.06 3.76
CA LEU A 500 7.67 7.77 5.20
C LEU A 500 6.86 6.50 5.47
N LYS A 501 7.39 5.60 6.31
CA LYS A 501 6.72 4.33 6.68
C LYS A 501 6.77 4.10 8.19
N SER A 502 5.60 3.90 8.81
CA SER A 502 5.50 3.52 10.23
C SER A 502 5.93 2.06 10.44
N ILE A 503 6.75 1.82 11.46
CA ILE A 503 7.26 0.50 11.85
C ILE A 503 6.34 -0.17 12.88
N SER A 504 5.44 0.58 13.54
CA SER A 504 4.56 0.03 14.58
C SER A 504 3.16 0.65 14.62
N LYS A 505 2.25 0.13 13.79
CA LYS A 505 0.83 -0.13 14.09
C LYS A 505 0.16 -0.73 12.84
N THR A 506 -0.85 -1.54 13.08
CA THR A 506 -1.73 -2.15 12.08
C THR A 506 -2.35 -1.10 11.14
N GLY A 507 -1.69 -0.83 10.02
CA GLY A 507 -2.12 0.08 8.95
C GLY A 507 -0.95 0.89 8.38
N VAL A 508 -0.71 0.79 7.07
CA VAL A 508 0.34 1.53 6.36
C VAL A 508 -0.21 2.91 5.97
N GLU A 509 0.25 3.98 6.63
CA GLU A 509 0.17 5.32 6.04
C GLU A 509 1.46 5.54 5.23
N LYS A 510 1.40 5.33 3.90
CA LYS A 510 2.44 5.75 2.95
C LYS A 510 2.16 7.21 2.63
N ILE A 511 2.98 8.13 3.13
CA ILE A 511 2.93 9.53 2.72
C ILE A 511 4.00 9.73 1.66
N VAL A 512 3.56 9.87 0.40
CA VAL A 512 4.39 10.29 -0.72
C VAL A 512 4.15 11.77 -0.93
N GLY A 513 5.22 12.55 -1.02
CA GLY A 513 5.13 13.97 -1.33
C GLY A 513 6.27 14.44 -2.21
N LYS A 514 6.04 15.57 -2.85
CA LYS A 514 6.96 16.25 -3.77
C LYS A 514 7.28 17.62 -3.16
N ALA A 515 8.55 17.91 -2.95
CA ALA A 515 9.01 19.22 -2.50
C ALA A 515 9.08 20.18 -3.69
N ASP A 516 7.92 20.60 -4.19
CA ASP A 516 7.87 21.68 -5.16
C ASP A 516 8.21 22.99 -4.42
N SER A 517 9.07 23.80 -5.04
CA SER A 517 9.84 24.94 -4.50
C SER A 517 9.06 26.07 -3.80
N LEU A 518 7.80 25.88 -3.43
CA LEU A 518 7.02 26.86 -2.68
C LEU A 518 6.08 26.30 -1.60
N LEU A 519 6.02 24.98 -1.33
CA LEU A 519 5.08 24.43 -0.34
C LEU A 519 5.62 23.31 0.59
N ALA A 520 6.91 22.95 0.53
CA ALA A 520 7.51 21.94 1.42
C ALA A 520 8.76 22.39 2.21
N GLY A 521 9.24 23.63 2.02
CA GLY A 521 10.20 24.28 2.93
C GLY A 521 11.45 23.48 3.26
N ILE A 522 12.20 23.01 2.26
CA ILE A 522 13.64 22.81 2.43
C ILE A 522 14.23 24.22 2.48
N ASP A 523 14.79 24.63 3.62
CA ASP A 523 15.50 25.92 3.71
C ASP A 523 16.87 25.87 3.01
N GLU A 524 17.56 27.01 2.91
CA GLU A 524 18.87 27.10 2.24
C GLU A 524 19.92 26.17 2.90
N GLU A 525 19.64 25.71 4.11
CA GLU A 525 20.46 24.83 4.91
C GLU A 525 20.11 23.33 4.74
N GLY A 526 19.04 22.96 4.02
CA GLY A 526 18.66 21.55 3.78
C GLY A 526 17.72 20.93 4.80
N VAL A 527 17.10 21.77 5.63
CA VAL A 527 16.17 21.34 6.68
C VAL A 527 14.77 21.34 6.13
N PHE A 528 14.04 20.24 6.32
CA PHE A 528 12.63 20.19 5.96
C PHE A 528 11.75 19.50 6.99
N VAL A 529 10.46 19.82 6.90
CA VAL A 529 9.39 19.16 7.63
C VAL A 529 8.54 18.45 6.62
N VAL A 530 8.30 17.14 6.80
CA VAL A 530 7.39 16.37 5.93
C VAL A 530 5.99 17.01 5.96
N PRO A 531 5.50 17.66 4.88
CA PRO A 531 4.20 18.32 4.89
C PRO A 531 3.09 17.28 4.96
N THR A 532 2.26 17.37 6.00
CA THR A 532 1.08 16.51 6.16
C THR A 532 -0.13 17.14 5.48
N LYS A 533 -0.42 16.74 4.24
CA LYS A 533 -1.77 16.94 3.66
C LYS A 533 -2.82 15.99 4.27
N ALA A 534 -2.39 15.01 5.08
CA ALA A 534 -3.28 14.10 5.79
C ALA A 534 -3.98 14.78 6.98
N LYS A 535 -5.28 14.51 7.10
CA LYS A 535 -6.22 15.10 8.08
C LYS A 535 -5.89 14.79 9.56
N THR A 536 -4.83 14.01 9.83
CA THR A 536 -4.49 13.44 11.15
C THR A 536 -3.08 13.75 11.66
N GLY A 537 -2.16 14.28 10.82
CA GLY A 537 -0.77 14.57 11.24
C GLY A 537 0.07 13.32 11.60
N LEU A 538 1.40 13.43 11.60
CA LEU A 538 2.29 12.35 12.05
C LEU A 538 2.08 12.11 13.56
N GLY A 539 1.63 10.93 13.96
CA GLY A 539 1.45 10.54 15.37
C GLY A 539 2.74 10.01 16.00
N ASP A 540 2.74 9.83 17.32
CA ASP A 540 3.88 9.21 18.02
C ASP A 540 4.08 7.75 17.60
N GLY A 541 5.33 7.33 17.44
CA GLY A 541 5.69 5.98 17.01
C GLY A 541 7.04 5.92 16.30
N THR A 542 7.44 4.70 15.91
CA THR A 542 8.69 4.46 15.17
C THR A 542 8.43 4.49 13.66
N TYR A 543 9.32 5.14 12.91
CA TYR A 543 9.21 5.35 11.47
C TYR A 543 10.55 5.09 10.76
N THR A 544 10.46 4.87 9.46
CA THR A 544 11.56 4.97 8.49
C THR A 544 11.26 6.12 7.54
N LEU A 545 12.29 6.84 7.10
CA LEU A 545 12.18 7.91 6.10
C LEU A 545 13.20 7.67 5.00
N SER A 546 12.74 7.69 3.76
CA SER A 546 13.61 7.71 2.58
C SER A 546 13.32 8.99 1.80
N VAL A 547 14.37 9.71 1.41
CA VAL A 547 14.31 10.89 0.54
C VAL A 547 15.02 10.54 -0.74
N ASN A 548 14.39 10.84 -1.87
CA ASN A 548 14.92 10.62 -3.20
C ASN A 548 15.05 11.97 -3.91
N GLN A 549 16.25 12.29 -4.36
CA GLN A 549 16.51 13.37 -5.30
C GLN A 549 17.21 12.80 -6.52
N ASP A 550 16.56 12.86 -7.67
CA ASP A 550 17.11 12.45 -8.97
C ASP A 550 17.81 11.07 -8.92
N GLY A 551 17.21 10.13 -8.19
CA GLY A 551 17.69 8.75 -8.05
C GLY A 551 18.65 8.53 -6.88
N THR A 552 19.10 9.58 -6.19
CA THR A 552 19.91 9.42 -4.97
C THR A 552 19.00 9.27 -3.76
N ILE A 553 18.98 8.07 -3.18
CA ILE A 553 18.16 7.76 -2.02
C ILE A 553 18.98 7.86 -0.75
N ALA A 554 18.61 8.78 0.13
CA ALA A 554 19.09 8.80 1.51
C ALA A 554 18.01 8.23 2.43
N THR A 555 18.38 7.25 3.25
CA THR A 555 17.44 6.56 4.16
C THR A 555 17.86 6.73 5.61
N LEU A 556 16.89 7.08 6.45
CA LEU A 556 16.96 7.02 7.90
C LEU A 556 16.25 5.73 8.35
N GLU A 557 17.05 4.70 8.65
CA GLU A 557 16.61 3.32 8.88
C GLU A 557 15.62 3.14 10.04
N SER A 558 15.71 3.99 11.06
CA SER A 558 14.69 4.07 12.11
C SER A 558 14.83 5.35 12.92
N PHE A 559 13.70 5.99 13.22
CA PHE A 559 13.62 7.05 14.23
C PHE A 559 12.28 6.98 14.95
N THR A 560 12.22 7.57 16.15
CA THR A 560 10.98 7.63 16.93
C THR A 560 10.51 9.07 17.05
N ILE A 561 9.24 9.29 16.67
CA ILE A 561 8.53 10.54 16.98
C ILE A 561 7.87 10.36 18.34
N ASP A 562 8.20 11.23 19.28
CA ASP A 562 7.51 11.32 20.56
C ASP A 562 7.19 12.79 20.89
N THR A 563 5.93 13.16 20.65
CA THR A 563 5.38 14.48 20.97
C THR A 563 4.61 14.50 22.29
N LYS A 564 4.61 13.38 23.02
CA LYS A 564 3.74 13.20 24.18
C LYS A 564 4.36 13.80 25.43
N VAL A 565 3.92 15.01 25.75
CA VAL A 565 4.28 15.66 27.01
C VAL A 565 4.02 14.75 28.23
N PRO A 566 5.01 14.53 29.11
CA PRO A 566 4.85 13.69 30.29
C PRO A 566 3.83 14.28 31.28
N ALA A 567 3.22 13.41 32.08
CA ALA A 567 2.26 13.78 33.11
C ALA A 567 2.87 14.75 34.14
N ASN A 568 2.02 15.46 34.88
CA ASN A 568 2.52 16.35 35.93
C ASN A 568 2.91 15.55 37.18
N LEU A 569 3.99 15.97 37.82
CA LEU A 569 4.40 15.45 39.12
C LEU A 569 3.44 15.89 40.23
N SER A 570 3.35 15.07 41.28
CA SER A 570 2.70 15.41 42.54
C SER A 570 3.75 15.47 43.64
N VAL A 571 3.77 16.57 44.40
CA VAL A 571 4.73 16.78 45.49
C VAL A 571 3.99 17.08 46.78
N SER A 572 4.41 16.42 47.85
CA SER A 572 3.85 16.58 49.20
C SER A 572 4.92 16.37 50.26
N LEU A 573 4.74 16.92 51.47
CA LEU A 573 5.54 16.52 52.62
C LEU A 573 5.36 15.02 52.87
N LEU A 574 6.47 14.31 53.10
CA LEU A 574 6.43 12.92 53.54
C LEU A 574 5.80 12.83 54.93
N ASN A 575 6.24 13.70 55.84
CA ASN A 575 5.69 13.85 57.17
C ASN A 575 5.39 15.33 57.46
N ASP A 576 4.12 15.67 57.64
CA ASP A 576 3.70 16.97 58.16
C ASP A 576 3.69 16.91 59.69
N THR A 577 4.80 17.28 60.32
CA THR A 577 5.02 17.10 61.77
C THR A 577 4.34 18.16 62.63
N GLY A 578 3.83 19.24 62.03
CA GLY A 578 2.96 20.26 62.64
C GLY A 578 1.49 19.83 62.71
N LYS A 579 0.53 20.73 62.41
CA LYS A 579 -0.89 20.32 62.34
C LYS A 579 -1.18 19.80 60.94
N LYS A 580 -1.53 18.52 60.85
CA LYS A 580 -1.96 17.85 59.60
C LYS A 580 -2.69 18.78 58.61
N GLY A 581 -2.02 19.12 57.52
CA GLY A 581 -2.51 19.94 56.41
C GLY A 581 -2.12 21.43 56.47
N ASP A 582 -1.41 21.88 57.52
CA ASP A 582 -0.89 23.24 57.63
C ASP A 582 0.49 23.42 56.98
N LYS A 583 1.15 22.31 56.60
CA LYS A 583 2.46 22.30 55.92
C LYS A 583 3.60 22.89 56.76
N VAL A 584 3.43 22.93 58.08
CA VAL A 584 4.48 23.32 59.02
C VAL A 584 5.20 22.05 59.48
N THR A 585 6.51 21.95 59.27
CA THR A 585 7.23 20.71 59.59
C THR A 585 8.64 20.95 60.12
N ALA A 586 9.07 20.07 61.03
CA ALA A 586 10.45 19.85 61.44
C ALA A 586 11.15 18.74 60.60
N ASP A 587 10.39 18.03 59.75
CA ASP A 587 10.87 17.04 58.79
C ASP A 587 10.51 17.51 57.38
N ALA A 588 11.50 18.09 56.69
CA ALA A 588 11.33 18.66 55.36
C ALA A 588 11.51 17.64 54.24
N THR A 589 11.34 16.35 54.52
CA THR A 589 11.41 15.31 53.50
C THR A 589 10.23 15.43 52.53
N LEU A 590 10.53 15.55 51.25
CA LEU A 590 9.52 15.63 50.18
C LEU A 590 9.26 14.28 49.56
N LYS A 591 7.98 13.97 49.34
CA LYS A 591 7.51 12.83 48.54
C LYS A 591 7.08 13.33 47.17
N VAL A 592 7.76 12.87 46.14
CA VAL A 592 7.41 13.13 44.73
C VAL A 592 6.81 11.86 44.10
N THR A 593 5.68 11.99 43.42
CA THR A 593 4.96 10.88 42.78
C THR A 593 4.50 11.26 41.36
N GLY A 594 4.17 10.25 40.54
CA GLY A 594 3.77 10.45 39.15
C GLY A 594 4.93 10.46 38.15
N LEU A 595 6.03 9.80 38.50
CA LEU A 595 7.21 9.66 37.65
C LEU A 595 6.88 8.83 36.41
N GLU A 596 7.31 9.31 35.26
CA GLU A 596 7.36 8.49 34.05
C GLU A 596 8.68 7.72 33.99
N LYS A 597 8.62 6.52 33.40
CA LYS A 597 9.78 5.65 33.27
C LYS A 597 10.83 6.33 32.39
N ASP A 598 12.08 6.30 32.81
CA ASP A 598 13.23 6.86 32.09
C ASP A 598 13.21 8.41 31.94
N ALA A 599 12.31 9.10 32.65
CA ALA A 599 12.22 10.56 32.65
C ALA A 599 13.25 11.22 33.59
N VAL A 600 13.77 12.37 33.18
CA VAL A 600 14.65 13.23 34.00
C VAL A 600 13.78 14.14 34.86
N ILE A 601 14.11 14.23 36.14
CA ILE A 601 13.38 15.06 37.10
C ILE A 601 14.23 16.27 37.44
N GLU A 602 13.60 17.44 37.41
CA GLU A 602 14.25 18.69 37.76
C GLU A 602 13.46 19.44 38.82
N TYR A 603 14.18 20.18 39.67
CA TYR A 603 13.61 21.03 40.70
C TYR A 603 14.31 22.39 40.77
N ARG A 604 13.64 23.39 41.34
CA ARG A 604 14.26 24.68 41.69
C ARG A 604 13.58 25.34 42.89
N LEU A 605 14.30 26.27 43.52
CA LEU A 605 13.81 27.14 44.59
C LEU A 605 13.32 28.46 44.00
N LYS A 606 12.04 28.80 44.21
CA LYS A 606 11.53 30.10 43.75
C LYS A 606 11.85 31.17 44.80
N ALA A 607 12.68 32.15 44.45
CA ALA A 607 12.95 33.29 45.32
C ALA A 607 11.68 34.12 45.59
N ASP A 608 11.54 34.60 46.83
CA ASP A 608 10.36 35.35 47.30
C ASP A 608 10.27 36.78 46.74
N SER A 609 11.30 37.27 46.04
CA SER A 609 11.31 38.59 45.40
C SER A 609 12.17 38.64 44.13
N GLU A 610 11.80 39.50 43.18
CA GLU A 610 12.45 39.68 41.85
C GLU A 610 13.93 40.09 41.88
N SER A 611 14.57 40.24 43.05
CA SER A 611 15.92 40.78 43.19
C SER A 611 16.98 39.82 43.75
N ASP A 612 16.70 38.52 43.87
CA ASP A 612 17.68 37.52 44.33
C ASP A 612 17.97 36.46 43.24
N PRO A 613 19.18 36.41 42.65
CA PRO A 613 19.48 35.57 41.49
C PRO A 613 19.83 34.11 41.82
N ILE A 614 19.79 33.68 43.09
CA ILE A 614 20.34 32.37 43.49
C ILE A 614 19.39 31.17 43.21
N GLY A 615 18.17 31.38 42.70
CA GLY A 615 17.17 30.30 42.53
C GLY A 615 16.58 30.07 41.12
N SER A 616 17.05 30.73 40.06
CA SER A 616 16.33 30.72 38.77
C SER A 616 16.44 29.42 37.97
N ASP A 617 17.53 28.68 38.15
CA ASP A 617 17.92 27.58 37.27
C ASP A 617 17.39 26.22 37.76
N TRP A 618 17.05 25.36 36.81
CA TRP A 618 16.55 24.02 37.08
C TRP A 618 17.71 23.09 37.43
N MET A 619 17.58 22.36 38.53
CA MET A 619 18.57 21.40 39.02
C MET A 619 18.11 19.97 38.74
N VAL A 620 18.96 19.16 38.13
CA VAL A 620 18.69 17.74 37.85
C VAL A 620 18.83 16.91 39.12
N VAL A 621 17.83 16.07 39.40
CA VAL A 621 17.92 15.07 40.48
C VAL A 621 18.81 13.93 39.99
N SER A 622 20.03 13.83 40.50
CA SER A 622 20.98 12.76 40.18
C SER A 622 21.58 12.15 41.45
N ASP A 623 22.05 10.91 41.35
CA ASP A 623 22.64 10.18 42.48
C ASP A 623 23.98 10.77 42.97
N ASP A 624 24.62 11.63 42.17
CA ASP A 624 25.99 12.14 42.40
C ASP A 624 26.06 13.58 42.97
N TRP A 625 24.94 14.31 43.09
CA TRP A 625 24.90 15.66 43.67
C TRP A 625 24.59 15.64 45.17
N LEU A 626 25.56 15.20 45.97
CA LEU A 626 25.53 15.28 47.44
C LEU A 626 26.25 16.54 47.95
N SER A 627 25.54 17.66 47.98
CA SER A 627 25.80 18.73 48.97
C SER A 627 24.54 19.37 49.57
N VAL A 628 23.34 18.90 49.22
CA VAL A 628 22.09 19.21 49.93
C VAL A 628 21.28 17.92 50.14
N GLY A 629 21.67 17.14 51.15
CA GLY A 629 20.90 16.01 51.71
C GLY A 629 20.92 14.68 50.94
N LYS A 630 20.64 13.60 51.67
CA LYS A 630 20.67 12.21 51.17
C LYS A 630 19.36 11.86 50.47
N SER A 631 19.43 11.37 49.24
CA SER A 631 18.31 10.68 48.58
C SER A 631 18.40 9.17 48.83
N THR A 632 17.25 8.49 48.94
CA THR A 632 17.18 7.03 48.91
C THR A 632 16.08 6.64 47.91
N LEU A 633 16.48 6.04 46.78
CA LEU A 633 15.58 5.41 45.82
C LEU A 633 14.94 4.17 46.46
N ILE A 634 13.60 4.12 46.53
CA ILE A 634 12.87 3.00 47.15
C ILE A 634 11.96 2.26 46.14
N ASP A 635 11.48 2.91 45.06
CA ASP A 635 10.70 2.23 44.00
C ASP A 635 10.60 3.09 42.71
N LEU A 636 10.29 2.46 41.56
CA LEU A 636 10.28 3.07 40.19
C LEU A 636 9.33 4.26 39.98
N ASN A 637 8.46 4.60 40.96
CA ASN A 637 7.43 5.63 40.81
C ASN A 637 7.47 6.74 41.89
N GLN A 638 8.41 6.69 42.85
CA GLN A 638 8.50 7.65 43.97
C GLN A 638 9.94 7.85 44.46
N PHE A 639 10.33 9.08 44.75
CA PHE A 639 11.61 9.39 45.42
C PHE A 639 11.44 10.41 46.55
N TYR A 640 12.42 10.45 47.44
CA TYR A 640 12.48 11.34 48.60
C TYR A 640 13.66 12.30 48.51
N ILE A 641 13.41 13.57 48.79
CA ILE A 641 14.45 14.60 48.95
C ILE A 641 14.46 15.02 50.41
N GLU A 642 15.59 14.82 51.09
CA GLU A 642 15.86 15.38 52.41
C GLU A 642 16.60 16.72 52.20
N LEU A 643 16.04 17.82 52.68
CA LEU A 643 16.63 19.16 52.53
C LEU A 643 17.54 19.44 53.73
N GLU A 644 18.83 19.12 53.64
CA GLU A 644 19.80 19.45 54.71
C GLU A 644 20.25 20.91 54.62
N ASN A 645 19.82 21.72 55.60
CA ASN A 645 20.45 22.95 56.11
C ASN A 645 20.97 23.97 55.06
N VAL A 646 20.07 24.59 54.31
CA VAL A 646 20.33 25.82 53.54
C VAL A 646 20.58 26.97 54.53
N GLY A 647 21.83 27.39 54.69
CA GLY A 647 22.26 28.37 55.69
C GLY A 647 21.83 29.81 55.39
N PHE A 648 20.64 30.21 55.84
CA PHE A 648 20.18 31.61 55.81
C PHE A 648 19.71 32.09 57.20
N GLU A 649 19.90 33.39 57.48
CA GLU A 649 19.81 34.05 58.81
C GLU A 649 18.41 34.11 59.44
N ASN A 650 18.14 33.34 60.50
CA ASN A 650 16.82 33.27 61.15
C ASN A 650 16.44 34.59 61.87
N ASP A 651 15.47 35.34 61.33
CA ASP A 651 14.92 36.56 61.96
C ASP A 651 13.76 36.31 62.94
N GLY A 652 13.38 35.06 63.17
CA GLY A 652 12.31 34.66 64.09
C GLY A 652 10.90 34.69 63.49
N SER A 653 10.73 34.81 62.17
CA SER A 653 9.42 34.84 61.51
C SER A 653 8.92 33.52 60.90
N GLY A 654 9.77 32.48 60.83
CA GLY A 654 9.45 31.19 60.21
C GLY A 654 9.59 31.26 58.68
N TRP A 655 10.52 30.47 58.12
CA TRP A 655 10.87 30.50 56.71
C TRP A 655 9.83 29.81 55.84
N GLN A 656 9.51 30.40 54.69
CA GLN A 656 8.67 29.81 53.66
C GLN A 656 9.48 29.56 52.40
N ASP A 657 9.70 28.29 52.05
CA ASP A 657 10.35 27.94 50.79
C ASP A 657 9.31 27.41 49.80
N LYS A 658 9.42 27.86 48.56
CA LYS A 658 8.60 27.37 47.44
C LYS A 658 9.45 26.58 46.46
N PHE A 659 9.23 25.28 46.44
CA PHE A 659 9.85 24.40 45.47
C PHE A 659 8.98 24.28 44.23
N GLU A 660 9.59 24.28 43.04
CA GLU A 660 8.94 23.92 41.79
C GLU A 660 9.59 22.65 41.23
N PHE A 661 8.78 21.70 40.77
CA PHE A 661 9.24 20.44 40.18
C PHE A 661 8.65 20.24 38.79
N ARG A 662 9.44 19.66 37.89
CA ARG A 662 9.02 19.21 36.56
C ARG A 662 9.70 17.89 36.19
N GLN A 663 9.13 17.20 35.21
CA GLN A 663 9.80 16.06 34.57
C GLN A 663 9.89 16.29 33.06
N MET A 664 10.92 15.70 32.47
CA MET A 664 11.23 15.70 31.06
C MET A 664 11.32 14.25 30.57
N ASP A 665 10.60 13.91 29.50
CA ASP A 665 10.70 12.57 28.90
C ASP A 665 11.96 12.41 28.06
N VAL A 666 12.13 11.22 27.47
CA VAL A 666 13.29 10.87 26.65
C VAL A 666 13.41 11.71 25.37
N ALA A 667 12.34 12.36 24.91
CA ALA A 667 12.32 13.20 23.71
C ALA A 667 12.44 14.71 24.04
N GLY A 668 12.70 15.05 25.30
CA GLY A 668 12.85 16.42 25.78
C GLY A 668 11.53 17.15 26.03
N ASN A 669 10.38 16.47 25.98
CA ASN A 669 9.10 17.11 26.30
C ASN A 669 8.98 17.32 27.81
N VAL A 670 8.61 18.54 28.21
CA VAL A 670 8.51 18.93 29.62
C VAL A 670 7.05 18.97 30.07
N SER A 671 6.75 18.42 31.25
CA SER A 671 5.42 18.43 31.85
C SER A 671 4.76 19.82 31.83
N LYS A 672 3.48 19.91 31.44
CA LYS A 672 2.76 21.19 31.20
C LYS A 672 2.62 22.11 32.42
N LYS A 673 2.79 21.58 33.65
CA LYS A 673 2.74 22.37 34.88
C LYS A 673 3.89 22.00 35.80
N THR A 674 4.58 23.02 36.29
CA THR A 674 5.42 22.90 37.47
C THR A 674 4.51 22.71 38.68
N THR A 675 4.72 21.63 39.43
CA THR A 675 4.03 21.47 40.72
C THR A 675 4.84 22.18 41.77
N SER A 676 4.17 22.90 42.69
CA SER A 676 4.86 23.64 43.73
C SER A 676 4.36 23.29 45.11
N LEU A 677 5.30 23.18 46.05
CA LEU A 677 4.99 23.00 47.45
C LEU A 677 5.65 24.13 48.25
N ASP A 678 4.79 24.91 48.93
CA ASP A 678 5.23 25.86 49.94
C ASP A 678 5.32 25.11 51.29
N ILE A 679 6.45 25.23 51.98
CA ILE A 679 6.72 24.57 53.27
C ILE A 679 7.10 25.64 54.28
N THR A 680 6.68 25.48 55.54
CA THR A 680 7.16 26.33 56.64
C THR A 680 7.94 25.49 57.65
N TYR A 681 9.20 25.87 57.93
CA TYR A 681 10.03 25.17 58.92
C TYR A 681 9.63 25.56 60.35
N ASP A 682 9.43 24.56 61.22
CA ASP A 682 9.27 24.80 62.65
C ASP A 682 10.63 25.13 63.28
N ALA A 683 10.72 26.26 63.98
CA ALA A 683 11.97 26.70 64.61
C ALA A 683 12.31 25.75 65.78
N LEU A 684 13.20 24.80 65.53
CA LEU A 684 13.82 24.01 66.60
C LEU A 684 14.62 24.96 67.52
N ASP A 685 14.25 24.97 68.80
CA ASP A 685 14.97 25.39 70.01
C ASP A 685 16.17 26.39 69.85
N PRO A 686 16.17 27.57 70.51
CA PRO A 686 17.20 28.63 70.35
C PRO A 686 18.64 28.29 70.77
N SER A 687 19.00 27.02 70.94
CA SER A 687 20.26 26.55 71.50
C SER A 687 21.39 26.35 70.48
N TYR A 688 21.17 26.59 69.18
CA TYR A 688 22.21 26.58 68.15
C TYR A 688 22.47 27.99 67.58
N SER A 689 23.62 28.56 67.90
CA SER A 689 24.11 29.83 67.33
C SER A 689 25.23 29.57 66.31
N LEU A 690 25.07 30.05 65.08
CA LEU A 690 26.11 30.06 64.04
C LEU A 690 27.27 31.01 64.39
N ILE A 691 28.48 30.63 63.97
CA ILE A 691 29.73 31.39 64.12
C ILE A 691 29.97 32.20 62.84
N GLU A 692 30.09 33.52 62.95
CA GLU A 692 30.38 34.43 61.83
C GLU A 692 31.87 34.83 61.84
N ILE A 693 32.53 34.82 60.67
CA ILE A 693 33.92 35.27 60.48
C ILE A 693 33.90 36.51 59.59
N GLY A 694 34.12 37.71 60.18
CA GLY A 694 34.49 38.92 59.42
C GLY A 694 34.14 40.28 60.05
N GLY A 695 35.14 40.94 60.64
CA GLY A 695 35.34 42.41 60.58
C GLY A 695 34.46 43.38 61.38
N ASP A 696 35.03 43.87 62.49
CA ASP A 696 34.74 45.09 63.28
C ASP A 696 33.62 45.07 64.38
N GLU A 697 34.05 45.38 65.61
CA GLU A 697 33.37 45.24 66.91
C GLU A 697 32.07 46.06 67.10
N VAL A 698 31.10 45.57 67.91
CA VAL A 698 30.81 46.04 69.31
C VAL A 698 29.92 45.05 70.13
N ILE A 699 30.54 44.57 71.21
CA ILE A 699 30.16 44.00 72.55
C ILE A 699 28.68 43.93 73.08
N LYS A 700 28.28 42.68 73.40
CA LYS A 700 27.56 42.02 74.56
C LYS A 700 26.22 42.52 75.16
N ASN A 701 25.31 41.55 75.42
CA ASN A 701 24.97 40.95 76.75
C ASN A 701 24.00 39.73 76.59
N GLY A 702 24.10 38.53 77.18
CA GLY A 702 25.08 37.84 78.00
C GLY A 702 24.55 36.44 78.42
N ALA A 703 25.32 35.37 78.15
CA ALA A 703 25.38 34.09 78.89
C ALA A 703 26.54 33.23 78.31
N LYS A 704 27.12 32.35 79.14
CA LYS A 704 28.51 31.84 79.07
C LYS A 704 28.81 30.78 77.97
N GLY A 705 29.92 30.94 77.25
CA GLY A 705 30.63 29.92 76.44
C GLY A 705 31.84 30.54 75.70
N SER A 706 32.98 29.85 75.59
CA SER A 706 34.32 30.35 75.16
C SER A 706 34.46 30.73 73.67
N ILE A 707 35.12 31.86 73.35
CA ILE A 707 35.41 32.37 71.98
C ILE A 707 36.86 32.01 71.58
N ARG A 708 37.08 31.47 70.38
CA ARG A 708 38.41 31.35 69.71
C ARG A 708 38.43 32.30 68.50
N VAL A 709 39.54 33.03 68.30
CA VAL A 709 39.75 33.96 67.18
C VAL A 709 40.94 33.45 66.34
N MET A 710 40.82 33.45 65.01
CA MET A 710 41.86 33.03 64.05
C MET A 710 42.19 34.18 63.08
N THR A 711 43.43 34.27 62.62
CA THR A 711 43.90 35.21 61.58
C THR A 711 44.48 34.41 60.41
N ILE A 712 44.10 34.71 59.16
CA ILE A 712 44.61 34.03 57.94
C ILE A 712 45.61 34.98 57.26
N GLU A 713 46.88 34.58 57.10
CA GLU A 713 47.95 35.51 56.66
C GLU A 713 48.50 35.31 55.22
N LYS A 714 48.28 34.19 54.50
CA LYS A 714 48.74 34.08 53.07
C LYS A 714 48.29 32.82 52.32
N LEU A 715 48.01 32.93 51.02
CA LEU A 715 48.08 31.83 50.02
C LEU A 715 49.44 31.93 49.29
N VAL A 716 50.25 30.87 49.24
CA VAL A 716 51.60 30.90 48.61
C VAL A 716 51.83 29.66 47.75
N GLY A 717 52.40 29.82 46.55
CA GLY A 717 53.20 28.78 45.90
C GLY A 717 52.64 28.05 44.67
N PHE A 718 51.63 28.58 43.97
CA PHE A 718 51.06 27.90 42.79
C PHE A 718 52.06 27.74 41.63
N ASP A 719 52.13 26.53 41.07
CA ASP A 719 52.79 26.24 39.79
C ASP A 719 51.77 25.75 38.72
N LYS A 720 52.23 25.48 37.50
CA LYS A 720 51.35 25.06 36.39
C LYS A 720 50.60 23.74 36.63
N GLN A 721 51.04 22.90 37.55
CA GLN A 721 50.47 21.58 37.87
C GLN A 721 49.31 21.68 38.87
N ASP A 722 49.19 22.81 39.58
CA ASP A 722 48.12 23.05 40.54
C ASP A 722 46.81 23.53 39.87
N PHE A 723 46.83 23.71 38.54
CA PHE A 723 45.70 24.13 37.72
C PHE A 723 45.29 23.03 36.74
N ILE A 724 43.98 22.77 36.62
CA ILE A 724 43.38 21.76 35.76
C ILE A 724 42.46 22.46 34.76
N LEU A 725 42.55 22.05 33.49
CA LEU A 725 41.65 22.49 32.42
C LEU A 725 40.63 21.39 32.09
N SER A 726 39.36 21.77 31.91
CA SER A 726 38.31 20.84 31.48
C SER A 726 38.48 20.39 30.02
N ASN A 727 39.06 21.23 29.17
CA ASN A 727 39.25 20.96 27.74
C ASN A 727 40.66 20.39 27.44
N LYS A 728 40.73 19.14 26.98
CA LYS A 728 41.99 18.43 26.64
C LYS A 728 42.73 18.99 25.42
N LEU A 729 42.11 19.89 24.65
CA LEU A 729 42.71 20.52 23.47
C LEU A 729 43.40 21.87 23.79
N ALA A 730 43.41 22.30 25.05
CA ALA A 730 44.14 23.48 25.52
C ALA A 730 45.21 23.11 26.57
N SER A 731 46.24 23.95 26.70
CA SER A 731 47.32 23.72 27.68
C SER A 731 47.77 25.00 28.38
N ILE A 732 48.18 24.89 29.64
CA ILE A 732 48.74 25.99 30.43
C ILE A 732 50.22 26.14 30.08
N THR A 733 50.59 27.33 29.61
CA THR A 733 51.93 27.66 29.10
C THR A 733 52.83 28.31 30.15
N GLY A 734 52.27 28.91 31.20
CA GLY A 734 53.00 29.47 32.34
C GLY A 734 52.10 30.19 33.34
N VAL A 735 52.58 30.34 34.58
CA VAL A 735 51.95 31.12 35.65
C VAL A 735 52.97 32.11 36.21
N THR A 736 52.59 33.38 36.36
CA THR A 736 53.48 34.44 36.86
C THR A 736 52.78 35.23 37.97
N GLU A 737 53.41 35.39 39.14
CA GLU A 737 52.82 36.11 40.27
C GLU A 737 53.26 37.57 40.34
N LYS A 738 52.37 38.44 40.85
CA LYS A 738 52.62 39.85 41.10
C LYS A 738 51.97 40.31 42.41
N LYS A 739 52.77 40.87 43.31
CA LYS A 739 52.27 41.46 44.57
C LYS A 739 51.60 42.82 44.30
N LEU A 740 50.37 43.01 44.78
CA LEU A 740 49.57 44.24 44.57
C LEU A 740 49.34 45.06 45.84
N GLY A 741 49.50 44.48 47.03
CA GLY A 741 49.37 45.14 48.34
C GLY A 741 49.92 44.27 49.46
N ASP A 742 49.81 44.71 50.72
CA ASP A 742 50.39 43.98 51.86
C ASP A 742 49.83 42.54 51.98
N ASP A 743 48.52 42.37 51.72
CA ASP A 743 47.81 41.08 51.74
C ASP A 743 47.09 40.74 50.42
N LEU A 744 47.46 41.37 49.29
CA LEU A 744 46.82 41.16 47.99
C LEU A 744 47.83 40.77 46.91
N TRP A 745 47.55 39.66 46.22
CA TRP A 745 48.38 39.09 45.14
C TRP A 745 47.55 38.86 43.89
N ALA A 746 48.16 39.00 42.71
CA ALA A 746 47.58 38.64 41.42
C ALA A 746 48.46 37.63 40.68
N TYR A 747 47.84 36.76 39.90
CA TYR A 747 48.49 35.71 39.12
C TYR A 747 48.08 35.84 37.65
N ASP A 748 49.07 35.88 36.75
CA ASP A 748 48.89 35.87 35.30
C ASP A 748 49.09 34.44 34.78
N ILE A 749 48.08 33.88 34.12
CA ILE A 749 48.05 32.48 33.65
C ILE A 749 47.94 32.48 32.11
N GLY A 750 48.95 31.94 31.43
CA GLY A 750 48.95 31.84 29.97
C GLY A 750 48.31 30.54 29.48
N ILE A 751 47.25 30.61 28.67
CA ILE A 751 46.56 29.44 28.09
C ILE A 751 46.73 29.43 26.56
N LYS A 752 47.00 28.27 25.97
CA LYS A 752 47.12 28.10 24.50
C LYS A 752 46.31 26.90 23.99
N ALA A 753 45.43 27.15 23.01
CA ALA A 753 44.67 26.13 22.29
C ALA A 753 45.50 25.41 21.20
N ALA A 754 45.22 24.13 20.96
CA ALA A 754 45.91 23.28 19.99
C ALA A 754 45.40 23.42 18.55
N SER A 755 44.17 23.90 18.33
CA SER A 755 43.56 24.15 17.01
C SER A 755 42.51 25.27 17.09
N LYS A 756 42.08 25.83 15.95
CA LYS A 756 40.99 26.82 15.90
C LYS A 756 39.64 26.15 16.16
N GLY A 757 38.82 26.74 17.05
CA GLY A 757 37.45 26.28 17.35
C GLY A 757 37.31 25.40 18.59
N SER A 758 38.29 25.36 19.49
CA SER A 758 38.16 24.66 20.77
C SER A 758 37.13 25.37 21.65
N GLY A 759 36.00 24.71 21.93
CA GLY A 759 34.91 25.22 22.77
C GLY A 759 35.30 25.52 24.21
N ASP A 760 34.30 25.80 25.05
CA ASP A 760 34.42 26.38 26.39
C ASP A 760 35.50 25.74 27.27
N ILE A 761 36.19 26.59 28.03
CA ILE A 761 37.32 26.21 28.89
C ILE A 761 37.05 26.64 30.33
N ASP A 762 37.00 25.65 31.22
CA ASP A 762 37.03 25.88 32.67
C ASP A 762 38.43 25.65 33.21
N LEU A 763 38.89 26.60 34.01
CA LEU A 763 40.14 26.50 34.76
C LEU A 763 39.81 26.29 36.24
N SER A 764 40.31 25.21 36.83
CA SER A 764 40.17 24.94 38.26
C SER A 764 41.52 24.81 38.96
N PHE A 765 41.59 25.20 40.23
CA PHE A 765 42.77 25.00 41.08
C PHE A 765 42.37 24.69 42.52
N SER A 766 43.21 23.94 43.23
CA SER A 766 43.03 23.62 44.64
C SER A 766 44.12 24.24 45.50
N THR A 767 43.78 24.67 46.71
CA THR A 767 44.73 25.28 47.65
C THR A 767 44.75 24.51 48.95
N LYS A 768 45.92 24.39 49.59
CA LYS A 768 46.02 24.01 51.00
C LYS A 768 46.21 25.26 51.85
N LEU A 769 45.24 25.58 52.68
CA LEU A 769 45.36 26.64 53.68
C LEU A 769 46.30 26.17 54.80
N ALA A 770 47.34 26.97 55.08
CA ALA A 770 48.14 26.82 56.29
C ALA A 770 47.70 27.89 57.30
N ALA A 771 47.17 27.47 58.45
CA ALA A 771 46.83 28.37 59.55
C ALA A 771 47.57 27.96 60.82
N THR A 772 47.90 28.95 61.63
CA THR A 772 48.42 28.76 62.98
C THR A 772 47.44 29.31 64.01
N ASP A 773 47.35 28.66 65.17
CA ASP A 773 46.62 29.25 66.30
C ASP A 773 47.34 30.51 66.84
N LEU A 774 46.71 31.22 67.77
CA LEU A 774 47.30 32.41 68.42
C LEU A 774 48.59 32.13 69.20
N ALA A 775 48.97 30.86 69.40
CA ALA A 775 50.22 30.44 70.01
C ALA A 775 51.29 30.03 68.97
N GLY A 776 50.99 30.11 67.67
CA GLY A 776 51.91 29.81 66.58
C GLY A 776 52.01 28.33 66.20
N ASN A 777 51.11 27.47 66.69
CA ASN A 777 51.11 26.04 66.34
C ASN A 777 50.31 25.80 65.05
N ALA A 778 50.83 24.95 64.16
CA ALA A 778 50.12 24.56 62.93
C ALA A 778 48.84 23.80 63.25
N VAL A 779 47.74 24.20 62.61
CA VAL A 779 46.45 23.51 62.68
C VAL A 779 46.38 22.50 61.53
N ASP A 780 46.03 21.24 61.84
CA ASP A 780 45.86 20.17 60.85
C ASP A 780 44.46 20.24 60.24
N PHE A 781 44.38 20.38 58.92
CA PHE A 781 43.16 20.52 58.13
C PHE A 781 42.77 19.23 57.39
N SER A 782 43.30 18.08 57.78
CA SER A 782 43.08 16.80 57.08
C SER A 782 41.61 16.33 56.96
N ASP A 783 40.69 16.91 57.74
CA ASP A 783 39.24 16.63 57.66
C ASP A 783 38.45 17.64 56.79
N TRP A 784 39.09 18.69 56.26
CA TRP A 784 38.45 19.67 55.38
C TRP A 784 38.78 19.32 53.93
N SER A 785 37.75 19.13 53.10
CA SER A 785 37.94 18.81 51.68
C SER A 785 38.67 19.94 50.96
N ASP A 786 39.60 19.57 50.08
CA ASP A 786 40.35 20.51 49.23
C ASP A 786 39.36 21.47 48.54
N THR A 787 39.42 22.75 48.88
CA THR A 787 38.53 23.75 48.26
C THR A 787 39.01 24.01 46.85
N THR A 788 38.23 23.56 45.87
CA THR A 788 38.52 23.74 44.44
C THR A 788 37.82 25.00 43.96
N TYR A 789 38.56 25.93 43.40
CA TYR A 789 38.02 27.15 42.81
C TYR A 789 37.99 26.99 41.29
N SER A 790 36.84 27.23 40.68
CA SER A 790 36.65 27.15 39.23
C SER A 790 36.30 28.52 38.67
N MET A 791 36.94 28.91 37.57
CA MET A 791 36.65 30.15 36.86
C MET A 791 36.36 29.83 35.40
N TRP A 792 35.20 30.25 34.94
CA TRP A 792 34.78 30.13 33.55
C TRP A 792 35.46 31.22 32.71
N ILE A 793 36.14 30.82 31.63
CA ILE A 793 36.90 31.72 30.76
C ILE A 793 36.34 31.69 29.32
N GLY A 794 35.07 31.36 29.11
CA GLY A 794 34.42 31.44 27.79
C GLY A 794 35.14 30.76 26.62
N SER A 795 34.77 31.14 25.38
CA SER A 795 35.35 30.60 24.14
C SER A 795 36.67 31.30 23.78
N LEU A 796 37.71 30.52 23.44
CA LEU A 796 39.08 31.02 23.17
C LEU A 796 39.38 31.16 21.67
#